data_AF-A0A482TB54-F1
#
_entry.id   AF-A0A482TB54-F1
#
_cell.length_a   1.000
_cell.length_b   1.000
_cell.length_c   1.000
_cell.angle_alpha   90.00
_cell.angle_beta   90.00
_cell.angle_gamma   90.00
#
_symmetry.space_group_name_H-M   'P 1'
#
loop_
_entity.id
_entity.type
_entity.pdbx_description
1 polymer ?
#
loop_
_entity_poly.entity_id
_entity_poly.type
_entity_poly.pdbx_seq_one_letter_code
_entity_poly.pdbx_strand_id
1 'polypeptide(L)'
;MGTDDGGPALNRQVETPTDDNETQQENPDSVSDGEYSDETAAWLARTMGEQLENSSIALSNDQYDQARSVLGDDYDKRLEQYVDVAGDTSSATDDTAAREFEAARENQRNLTNEVQRYRQQYTAYQAARERGNESKARITARAMERTASNISDRSRELNRNFERIENTTSVDLSSGQTEINETTENITTTQAVIREETLVGTTLTVQAIDSTASFSDPGTVSGQIRTENGSVIADEVVELRIGNRTQTVRTDASGVFESQYRPRSARLGSQSVPVKYVPDTDSVYLSDDTTFTIDVKQVTPNATSDIAPGTVGYGDRFDATASVTVESRGVDGVPVEFTVGDTVVARTTTGPNGTATASTRAPASVNDGERVVVARVPYENRAIAGVQSETPVVVVETQTTLSVSASRTDDGALARGQLQTVAGDPVAGRPVRLQVGAGGTQLVETNRNGSFQTVLEYPQNNETVTVTATYDEPSSNLGNATATTTLAAGAGGGNPPVGSDSDRDLLIDTLVAILFGSDENPEVAFGNGIIGYSWLPVLGGGVALAVVVGAWFIVSRRRQSQDVNATSSVEATEVSMSGPDQATTPSNATSPTFADRVDTYLDGGDYDAAAMVAYTVVHDELAVKNGIDEGATHWELLQQSQEHGVPEERMADIETVVEAFETAAFAPTSVDPSRAEAAVERARKIKSNGDQ
;
A
#
# COMPACT_ATOMS: atom_id res chain seq x y z
N MET A 1 -60.51 73.78 -32.54
CA MET A 1 -60.20 72.40 -32.95
C MET A 1 -59.85 72.44 -34.42
N GLY A 2 -58.59 72.19 -34.72
CA GLY A 2 -57.99 72.33 -36.04
C GLY A 2 -56.49 72.35 -35.83
N THR A 3 -55.89 71.18 -36.04
CA THR A 3 -54.55 70.96 -36.58
C THR A 3 -53.37 71.69 -35.94
N ASP A 4 -52.49 70.88 -35.35
CA ASP A 4 -51.09 70.71 -35.74
C ASP A 4 -50.33 71.96 -36.23
N ASP A 5 -49.20 72.28 -35.61
CA ASP A 5 -47.86 72.00 -36.19
C ASP A 5 -46.76 72.67 -35.34
N GLY A 6 -45.60 72.02 -35.24
CA GLY A 6 -44.39 72.59 -34.68
C GLY A 6 -43.48 71.59 -33.95
N GLY A 7 -42.68 70.82 -34.69
CA GLY A 7 -41.49 70.13 -34.15
C GLY A 7 -40.36 71.11 -33.75
N PRO A 8 -39.09 70.68 -33.55
CA PRO A 8 -38.52 69.32 -33.60
C PRO A 8 -37.51 69.00 -32.44
N ALA A 9 -37.09 67.74 -32.30
CA ALA A 9 -35.67 67.33 -32.12
C ALA A 9 -35.55 65.80 -32.00
N LEU A 10 -34.67 65.23 -32.81
CA LEU A 10 -34.32 63.81 -32.87
C LEU A 10 -33.49 63.41 -31.64
N ASN A 11 -33.87 62.34 -30.95
CA ASN A 11 -32.95 61.56 -30.14
C ASN A 11 -33.15 60.07 -30.46
N ARG A 12 -32.22 59.50 -31.22
CA ARG A 12 -32.18 58.07 -31.55
C ARG A 12 -31.56 57.35 -30.36
N GLN A 13 -32.39 56.87 -29.45
CA GLN A 13 -31.97 55.84 -28.49
C GLN A 13 -32.00 54.49 -29.22
N VAL A 14 -30.82 53.88 -29.29
CA VAL A 14 -30.63 52.48 -29.66
C VAL A 14 -31.17 51.66 -28.49
N GLU A 15 -32.17 50.84 -28.74
CA GLU A 15 -32.64 49.83 -27.80
C GLU A 15 -31.56 48.74 -27.68
N THR A 16 -31.09 48.50 -26.46
CA THR A 16 -30.27 47.34 -26.12
C THR A 16 -31.19 46.12 -25.99
N PRO A 17 -30.89 44.98 -26.63
CA PRO A 17 -31.70 43.76 -26.49
C PRO A 17 -31.66 43.23 -25.06
N THR A 18 -32.80 42.77 -24.56
CA THR A 18 -32.92 41.92 -23.35
C THR A 18 -32.67 40.47 -23.75
N ASP A 19 -31.46 39.97 -23.49
CA ASP A 19 -31.17 38.54 -23.51
C ASP A 19 -30.95 38.07 -22.07
N ASP A 20 -31.82 37.18 -21.60
CA ASP A 20 -31.74 36.45 -20.33
C ASP A 20 -30.64 35.38 -20.40
N ASN A 21 -29.40 35.80 -20.60
CA ASN A 21 -28.21 34.96 -20.51
C ASN A 21 -27.43 35.40 -19.27
N GLU A 22 -27.57 34.66 -18.15
CA GLU A 22 -26.87 34.92 -16.87
C GLU A 22 -25.37 34.57 -16.95
N THR A 23 -24.65 35.13 -17.92
CA THR A 23 -23.19 35.26 -17.86
C THR A 23 -22.88 36.74 -17.70
N GLN A 24 -22.70 37.16 -16.46
CA GLN A 24 -22.29 38.52 -16.12
C GLN A 24 -20.79 38.65 -16.47
N GLN A 25 -20.49 39.04 -17.71
CA GLN A 25 -19.13 39.30 -18.15
C GLN A 25 -18.70 40.67 -17.64
N GLU A 26 -17.92 40.69 -16.57
CA GLU A 26 -17.34 41.92 -16.02
C GLU A 26 -15.88 42.10 -16.45
N ASN A 27 -15.41 43.34 -16.47
CA ASN A 27 -14.05 43.66 -16.87
C ASN A 27 -13.08 43.11 -15.80
N PRO A 28 -12.07 42.29 -16.15
CA PRO A 28 -11.16 41.70 -15.17
C PRO A 28 -10.40 42.73 -14.32
N ASP A 29 -10.20 43.95 -14.83
CA ASP A 29 -9.54 45.03 -14.08
C ASP A 29 -10.45 45.74 -13.06
N SER A 30 -11.76 45.43 -13.04
CA SER A 30 -12.75 46.04 -12.14
C SER A 30 -13.25 45.11 -11.04
N VAL A 31 -12.80 43.86 -11.01
CA VAL A 31 -13.21 42.85 -10.03
C VAL A 31 -12.13 42.71 -8.97
N SER A 32 -12.50 42.73 -7.70
CA SER A 32 -11.56 42.48 -6.59
C SER A 32 -11.45 40.98 -6.28
N ASP A 33 -10.24 40.52 -5.91
CA ASP A 33 -10.00 39.14 -5.48
C ASP A 33 -10.97 38.78 -4.33
N GLY A 34 -11.86 37.81 -4.58
CA GLY A 34 -12.86 37.33 -3.62
C GLY A 34 -14.29 37.85 -3.79
N GLU A 35 -14.54 38.84 -4.65
CA GLU A 35 -15.87 39.50 -4.81
C GLU A 35 -16.98 38.58 -5.34
N TYR A 36 -16.62 37.50 -6.03
CA TYR A 36 -17.55 36.51 -6.60
C TYR A 36 -17.21 35.06 -6.21
N SER A 37 -16.48 34.88 -5.09
CA SER A 37 -16.03 33.56 -4.64
C SER A 37 -17.20 32.63 -4.32
N ASP A 38 -18.23 33.14 -3.64
CA ASP A 38 -19.45 32.40 -3.30
C ASP A 38 -20.25 31.98 -4.56
N GLU A 39 -20.45 32.88 -5.54
CA GLU A 39 -21.16 32.58 -6.78
C GLU A 39 -20.39 31.58 -7.65
N THR A 40 -19.06 31.70 -7.70
CA THR A 40 -18.20 30.78 -8.45
C THR A 40 -18.20 29.38 -7.82
N ALA A 41 -18.11 29.30 -6.49
CA ALA A 41 -18.23 28.04 -5.76
C ALA A 41 -19.60 27.37 -5.99
N ALA A 42 -20.69 28.14 -5.98
CA ALA A 42 -22.03 27.61 -6.25
C ALA A 42 -22.19 27.08 -7.69
N TRP A 43 -21.59 27.76 -8.69
CA TRP A 43 -21.59 27.30 -10.08
C TRP A 43 -20.77 26.02 -10.27
N LEU A 44 -19.59 25.94 -9.64
CA LEU A 44 -18.74 24.75 -9.67
C LEU A 44 -19.43 23.55 -8.99
N ALA A 45 -20.05 23.76 -7.83
CA ALA A 45 -20.81 22.74 -7.13
C ALA A 45 -21.96 22.21 -7.99
N ARG A 46 -22.73 23.08 -8.66
CA ARG A 46 -23.80 22.67 -9.58
C ARG A 46 -23.27 21.87 -10.76
N THR A 47 -22.17 22.31 -11.37
CA THR A 47 -21.54 21.61 -12.50
C THR A 47 -21.06 20.21 -12.11
N MET A 48 -20.38 20.08 -10.97
CA MET A 48 -19.95 18.77 -10.45
C MET A 48 -21.16 17.89 -10.07
N GLY A 49 -22.20 18.48 -9.50
CA GLY A 49 -23.46 17.80 -9.21
C GLY A 49 -24.13 17.21 -10.45
N GLU A 50 -24.25 17.99 -11.51
CA GLU A 50 -24.76 17.53 -12.81
C GLU A 50 -23.90 16.40 -13.40
N GLN A 51 -22.56 16.45 -13.23
CA GLN A 51 -21.68 15.37 -13.67
C GLN A 51 -21.90 14.06 -12.88
N LEU A 52 -22.12 14.14 -11.55
CA LEU A 52 -22.48 12.99 -10.71
C LEU A 52 -23.84 12.39 -11.09
N GLU A 53 -24.83 13.24 -11.39
CA GLU A 53 -26.15 12.81 -11.84
C GLU A 53 -26.08 12.14 -13.22
N ASN A 54 -25.40 12.76 -14.18
CA ASN A 54 -25.17 12.20 -15.51
C ASN A 54 -24.43 10.86 -15.45
N SER A 55 -23.49 10.70 -14.50
CA SER A 55 -22.83 9.42 -14.26
C SER A 55 -23.82 8.36 -13.78
N SER A 56 -24.74 8.73 -12.88
CA SER A 56 -25.78 7.84 -12.34
C SER A 56 -26.77 7.39 -13.40
N ILE A 57 -27.17 8.31 -14.29
CA ILE A 57 -28.04 8.03 -15.45
C ILE A 57 -27.30 7.15 -16.48
N ALA A 58 -26.04 7.43 -16.78
CA ALA A 58 -25.26 6.60 -17.69
C ALA A 58 -25.10 5.17 -17.13
N LEU A 59 -24.89 5.04 -15.82
CA LEU A 59 -24.82 3.76 -15.13
C LEU A 59 -26.13 2.96 -15.28
N SER A 60 -27.29 3.58 -15.05
CA SER A 60 -28.59 2.89 -15.17
C SER A 60 -28.92 2.47 -16.61
N ASN A 61 -28.36 3.16 -17.60
CA ASN A 61 -28.46 2.81 -19.01
C ASN A 61 -27.38 1.81 -19.50
N ASP A 62 -26.63 1.17 -18.58
CA ASP A 62 -25.53 0.24 -18.86
C ASP A 62 -24.38 0.87 -19.70
N GLN A 63 -24.22 2.20 -19.65
CA GLN A 63 -23.18 2.95 -20.37
C GLN A 63 -21.97 3.21 -19.47
N TYR A 64 -21.27 2.14 -19.06
CA TYR A 64 -20.22 2.22 -18.04
C TYR A 64 -19.05 3.15 -18.40
N ASP A 65 -18.62 3.16 -19.66
CA ASP A 65 -17.51 4.02 -20.10
C ASP A 65 -17.92 5.49 -20.09
N GLN A 66 -19.16 5.79 -20.45
CA GLN A 66 -19.73 7.14 -20.34
C GLN A 66 -19.83 7.56 -18.87
N ALA A 67 -20.33 6.67 -18.00
CA ALA A 67 -20.45 6.92 -16.56
C ALA A 67 -19.10 7.24 -15.90
N ARG A 68 -18.01 6.63 -16.37
CA ARG A 68 -16.63 6.95 -15.95
C ARG A 68 -16.11 8.25 -16.55
N SER A 69 -16.32 8.45 -17.85
CA SER A 69 -15.78 9.59 -18.59
C SER A 69 -16.30 10.92 -18.06
N VAL A 70 -17.57 11.00 -17.66
CA VAL A 70 -18.15 12.25 -17.10
C VAL A 70 -17.56 12.62 -15.74
N LEU A 71 -16.94 11.67 -15.05
CA LEU A 71 -16.22 11.87 -13.78
C LEU A 71 -14.70 11.90 -13.98
N GLY A 72 -14.23 12.07 -15.22
CA GLY A 72 -12.83 12.09 -15.64
C GLY A 72 -12.08 13.38 -15.29
N ASP A 73 -11.09 13.71 -16.11
CA ASP A 73 -10.18 14.85 -15.89
C ASP A 73 -10.90 16.20 -15.77
N ASP A 74 -12.04 16.39 -16.48
CA ASP A 74 -12.80 17.64 -16.37
C ASP A 74 -13.46 17.80 -14.99
N TYR A 75 -13.95 16.70 -14.39
CA TYR A 75 -14.47 16.73 -13.02
C TYR A 75 -13.34 17.06 -12.02
N ASP A 76 -12.17 16.44 -12.18
CA ASP A 76 -11.02 16.66 -11.30
C ASP A 76 -10.56 18.11 -11.35
N LYS A 77 -10.52 18.69 -12.55
CA LYS A 77 -10.22 20.11 -12.74
C LYS A 77 -11.25 21.01 -12.07
N ARG A 78 -12.55 20.67 -12.14
CA ARG A 78 -13.61 21.46 -11.47
C ARG A 78 -13.54 21.33 -9.96
N LEU A 79 -13.16 20.15 -9.44
CA LEU A 79 -12.96 19.92 -8.01
C LEU A 79 -11.76 20.70 -7.47
N GLU A 80 -10.63 20.71 -8.20
CA GLU A 80 -9.46 21.53 -7.86
C GLU A 80 -9.85 23.02 -7.81
N GLN A 81 -10.55 23.50 -8.85
CA GLN A 81 -11.08 24.87 -8.88
C GLN A 81 -12.03 25.16 -7.70
N TYR A 82 -12.86 24.18 -7.31
CA TYR A 82 -13.77 24.35 -6.19
C TYR A 82 -13.02 24.43 -4.87
N VAL A 83 -11.99 23.62 -4.65
CA VAL A 83 -11.11 23.67 -3.47
C VAL A 83 -10.36 25.00 -3.40
N ASP A 84 -9.84 25.49 -4.51
CA ASP A 84 -9.12 26.76 -4.56
C ASP A 84 -10.04 27.94 -4.20
N VAL A 85 -11.23 28.00 -4.80
CA VAL A 85 -12.21 29.08 -4.54
C VAL A 85 -12.80 28.98 -3.13
N ALA A 86 -13.05 27.76 -2.63
CA ALA A 86 -13.52 27.51 -1.27
C ALA A 86 -12.46 27.81 -0.20
N GLY A 87 -11.17 27.68 -0.53
CA GLY A 87 -10.07 27.98 0.38
C GLY A 87 -9.95 29.46 0.75
N ASP A 88 -10.41 30.34 -0.14
CA ASP A 88 -10.47 31.79 0.09
C ASP A 88 -11.70 32.21 0.92
N THR A 89 -12.74 31.37 0.98
CA THR A 89 -13.92 31.55 1.82
C THR A 89 -13.72 30.80 3.13
N SER A 90 -13.25 31.48 4.18
CA SER A 90 -12.90 30.90 5.51
C SER A 90 -14.04 30.23 6.31
N SER A 91 -14.73 29.23 5.76
CA SER A 91 -15.83 28.48 6.36
C SER A 91 -15.53 26.98 6.36
N ALA A 92 -15.61 26.33 7.52
CA ALA A 92 -15.40 24.88 7.68
C ALA A 92 -16.43 24.02 6.90
N THR A 93 -17.46 24.65 6.36
CA THR A 93 -18.54 24.07 5.57
C THR A 93 -18.03 23.71 4.16
N ASP A 94 -17.19 24.55 3.57
CA ASP A 94 -16.75 24.38 2.17
C ASP A 94 -15.66 23.30 2.04
N ASP A 95 -14.75 23.21 3.03
CA ASP A 95 -13.83 22.07 3.21
C ASP A 95 -14.57 20.73 3.35
N THR A 96 -15.79 20.76 3.88
CA THR A 96 -16.61 19.56 4.02
C THR A 96 -17.24 19.19 2.68
N ALA A 97 -17.80 20.16 1.94
CA ALA A 97 -18.38 19.92 0.62
C ALA A 97 -17.36 19.33 -0.38
N ALA A 98 -16.15 19.89 -0.46
CA ALA A 98 -15.13 19.42 -1.40
C ALA A 98 -14.75 17.94 -1.15
N ARG A 99 -14.56 17.56 0.12
CA ARG A 99 -14.29 16.17 0.50
C ARG A 99 -15.44 15.22 0.15
N GLU A 100 -16.67 15.69 0.29
CA GLU A 100 -17.84 14.88 -0.07
C GLU A 100 -17.98 14.72 -1.60
N PHE A 101 -17.65 15.75 -2.41
CA PHE A 101 -17.58 15.63 -3.87
C PHE A 101 -16.48 14.67 -4.34
N GLU A 102 -15.31 14.69 -3.70
CA GLU A 102 -14.23 13.73 -3.97
C GLU A 102 -14.67 12.30 -3.65
N ALA A 103 -15.22 12.09 -2.45
CA ALA A 103 -15.72 10.79 -2.02
C ALA A 103 -16.88 10.28 -2.89
N ALA A 104 -17.80 11.15 -3.28
CA ALA A 104 -18.92 10.81 -4.16
C ALA A 104 -18.42 10.33 -5.53
N ARG A 105 -17.46 11.03 -6.14
CA ARG A 105 -16.85 10.64 -7.42
C ARG A 105 -16.22 9.25 -7.34
N GLU A 106 -15.42 8.99 -6.31
CA GLU A 106 -14.75 7.71 -6.12
C GLU A 106 -15.75 6.57 -5.87
N ASN A 107 -16.76 6.82 -5.04
CA ASN A 107 -17.83 5.85 -4.78
C ASN A 107 -18.66 5.55 -6.03
N GLN A 108 -18.97 6.55 -6.86
CA GLN A 108 -19.72 6.39 -8.10
C GLN A 108 -18.92 5.61 -9.16
N ARG A 109 -17.62 5.87 -9.31
CA ARG A 109 -16.74 5.08 -10.19
C ARG A 109 -16.64 3.62 -9.74
N ASN A 110 -16.47 3.40 -8.44
CA ASN A 110 -16.42 2.06 -7.88
C ASN A 110 -17.74 1.30 -8.01
N LEU A 111 -18.87 1.98 -7.79
CA LEU A 111 -20.21 1.42 -8.01
C LEU A 111 -20.39 1.00 -9.48
N THR A 112 -19.97 1.87 -10.42
CA THR A 112 -20.00 1.57 -11.86
C THR A 112 -19.22 0.31 -12.21
N ASN A 113 -18.02 0.14 -11.63
CA ASN A 113 -17.19 -1.05 -11.83
C ASN A 113 -17.87 -2.32 -11.30
N GLU A 114 -18.45 -2.28 -10.10
CA GLU A 114 -19.11 -3.44 -9.50
C GLU A 114 -20.41 -3.82 -10.25
N VAL A 115 -21.18 -2.84 -10.73
CA VAL A 115 -22.37 -3.09 -11.56
C VAL A 115 -21.99 -3.74 -12.89
N GLN A 116 -20.98 -3.22 -13.61
CA GLN A 116 -20.48 -3.85 -14.84
C GLN A 116 -20.04 -5.29 -14.59
N ARG A 117 -19.27 -5.52 -13.51
CA ARG A 117 -18.81 -6.85 -13.10
C ARG A 117 -19.98 -7.79 -12.84
N TYR A 118 -21.02 -7.33 -12.15
CA TYR A 118 -22.21 -8.13 -11.89
C TYR A 118 -22.92 -8.56 -13.18
N ARG A 119 -23.06 -7.65 -14.17
CA ARG A 119 -23.67 -7.99 -15.48
C ARG A 119 -22.84 -8.98 -16.28
N GLN A 120 -21.51 -8.86 -16.26
CA GLN A 120 -20.61 -9.83 -16.88
C GLN A 120 -20.75 -11.22 -16.21
N GLN A 121 -20.80 -11.25 -14.87
CA GLN A 121 -21.02 -12.50 -14.12
C GLN A 121 -22.40 -13.10 -14.41
N TYR A 122 -23.44 -12.28 -14.52
CA TYR A 122 -24.78 -12.75 -14.90
C TYR A 122 -24.78 -13.43 -16.27
N THR A 123 -24.09 -12.84 -17.25
CA THR A 123 -23.93 -13.44 -18.59
C THR A 123 -23.20 -14.78 -18.50
N ALA A 124 -22.12 -14.85 -17.72
CA ALA A 124 -21.38 -16.09 -17.49
C ALA A 124 -22.21 -17.17 -16.77
N TYR A 125 -23.07 -16.76 -15.83
CA TYR A 125 -24.02 -17.64 -15.14
C TYR A 125 -25.04 -18.24 -16.11
N GLN A 126 -25.70 -17.41 -16.93
CA GLN A 126 -26.65 -17.87 -17.93
C GLN A 126 -26.01 -18.84 -18.92
N ALA A 127 -24.83 -18.50 -19.43
CA ALA A 127 -24.09 -19.34 -20.35
C ALA A 127 -23.63 -20.68 -19.71
N ALA A 128 -23.41 -20.71 -18.39
CA ALA A 128 -23.13 -21.96 -17.67
C ALA A 128 -24.39 -22.83 -17.53
N ARG A 129 -25.54 -22.21 -17.23
CA ARG A 129 -26.85 -22.88 -17.13
C ARG A 129 -27.28 -23.49 -18.46
N GLU A 130 -27.15 -22.74 -19.56
CA GLU A 130 -27.45 -23.22 -20.92
C GLU A 130 -26.62 -24.44 -21.32
N ARG A 131 -25.36 -24.50 -20.88
CA ARG A 131 -24.46 -25.64 -21.14
C ARG A 131 -24.64 -26.79 -20.14
N GLY A 132 -25.52 -26.66 -19.15
CA GLY A 132 -25.71 -27.63 -18.08
C GLY A 132 -24.52 -27.77 -17.13
N ASN A 133 -23.64 -26.77 -17.06
CA ASN A 133 -22.49 -26.76 -16.15
C ASN A 133 -22.87 -26.19 -14.78
N GLU A 134 -23.52 -27.02 -13.97
CA GLU A 134 -24.04 -26.62 -12.66
C GLU A 134 -22.97 -26.20 -11.65
N SER A 135 -21.78 -26.81 -11.69
CA SER A 135 -20.66 -26.42 -10.80
C SER A 135 -20.21 -24.99 -11.10
N LYS A 136 -20.00 -24.64 -12.39
CA LYS A 136 -19.66 -23.26 -12.79
C LYS A 136 -20.80 -22.29 -12.48
N ALA A 137 -22.06 -22.68 -12.71
CA ALA A 137 -23.20 -21.83 -12.38
C ALA A 137 -23.24 -21.48 -10.88
N ARG A 138 -22.99 -22.44 -9.99
CA ARG A 138 -22.92 -22.22 -8.54
C ARG A 138 -21.76 -21.33 -8.12
N ILE A 139 -20.56 -21.56 -8.66
CA ILE A 139 -19.39 -20.72 -8.40
C ILE A 139 -19.69 -19.26 -8.81
N THR A 140 -20.24 -19.06 -10.00
CA THR A 140 -20.59 -17.72 -10.51
C THR A 140 -21.71 -17.09 -9.67
N ALA A 141 -22.78 -17.80 -9.34
CA ALA A 141 -23.86 -17.30 -8.49
C ALA A 141 -23.37 -16.80 -7.13
N ARG A 142 -22.42 -17.50 -6.50
CA ARG A 142 -21.79 -17.04 -5.24
C ARG A 142 -20.87 -15.85 -5.42
N ALA A 143 -20.18 -15.74 -6.55
CA ALA A 143 -19.40 -14.54 -6.87
C ALA A 143 -20.33 -13.32 -7.05
N MET A 144 -21.49 -13.54 -7.66
CA MET A 144 -22.52 -12.51 -7.83
C MET A 144 -23.13 -12.07 -6.49
N GLU A 145 -23.37 -12.98 -5.53
CA GLU A 145 -23.79 -12.60 -4.15
C GLU A 145 -22.84 -11.58 -3.52
N ARG A 146 -21.53 -11.83 -3.60
CA ARG A 146 -20.52 -10.91 -3.07
C ARG A 146 -20.55 -9.57 -3.77
N THR A 147 -20.64 -9.59 -5.10
CA THR A 147 -20.69 -8.39 -5.94
C THR A 147 -21.96 -7.56 -5.66
N ALA A 148 -23.12 -8.20 -5.53
CA ALA A 148 -24.38 -7.55 -5.16
C ALA A 148 -24.35 -6.93 -3.75
N SER A 149 -23.68 -7.58 -2.79
CA SER A 149 -23.44 -7.00 -1.47
C SER A 149 -22.58 -5.74 -1.56
N ASN A 150 -21.46 -5.79 -2.31
CA ASN A 150 -20.59 -4.63 -2.52
C ASN A 150 -21.34 -3.46 -3.16
N ILE A 151 -22.17 -3.72 -4.18
CA ILE A 151 -23.02 -2.73 -4.85
C ILE A 151 -23.97 -2.09 -3.82
N SER A 152 -24.61 -2.89 -2.97
CA SER A 152 -25.52 -2.40 -1.95
C SER A 152 -24.83 -1.51 -0.91
N ASP A 153 -23.62 -1.89 -0.49
CA ASP A 153 -22.83 -1.12 0.48
C ASP A 153 -22.36 0.21 -0.13
N ARG A 154 -21.83 0.19 -1.36
CA ARG A 154 -21.39 1.38 -2.10
C ARG A 154 -22.53 2.32 -2.44
N SER A 155 -23.69 1.79 -2.83
CA SER A 155 -24.92 2.56 -3.06
C SER A 155 -25.34 3.32 -1.79
N ARG A 156 -25.31 2.66 -0.62
CA ARG A 156 -25.59 3.33 0.67
C ARG A 156 -24.55 4.36 1.06
N GLU A 157 -23.29 4.19 0.69
CA GLU A 157 -22.23 5.19 0.91
C GLU A 157 -22.43 6.40 0.01
N LEU A 158 -22.65 6.18 -1.28
CA LEU A 158 -22.86 7.24 -2.26
C LEU A 158 -24.12 8.08 -1.97
N ASN A 159 -25.24 7.45 -1.61
CA ASN A 159 -26.43 8.18 -1.18
C ASN A 159 -26.14 9.09 0.03
N ARG A 160 -25.32 8.63 0.99
CA ARG A 160 -24.88 9.47 2.12
C ARG A 160 -24.00 10.64 1.66
N ASN A 161 -23.14 10.44 0.66
CA ASN A 161 -22.36 11.54 0.08
C ASN A 161 -23.28 12.55 -0.61
N PHE A 162 -24.24 12.09 -1.42
CA PHE A 162 -25.21 12.96 -2.10
C PHE A 162 -26.03 13.77 -1.10
N GLU A 163 -26.58 13.14 -0.06
CA GLU A 163 -27.31 13.85 1.00
C GLU A 163 -26.43 14.92 1.67
N ARG A 164 -25.14 14.66 1.90
CA ARG A 164 -24.24 15.64 2.52
C ARG A 164 -23.91 16.79 1.59
N ILE A 165 -23.72 16.52 0.30
CA ILE A 165 -23.55 17.55 -0.73
C ILE A 165 -24.80 18.42 -0.80
N GLU A 166 -26.00 17.84 -0.87
CA GLU A 166 -27.28 18.57 -0.92
C GLU A 166 -27.52 19.43 0.33
N ASN A 167 -27.07 19.00 1.51
CA ASN A 167 -27.22 19.76 2.75
C ASN A 167 -26.20 20.89 2.91
N THR A 168 -25.02 20.74 2.31
CA THR A 168 -23.91 21.70 2.43
C THR A 168 -23.91 22.69 1.28
N THR A 169 -24.44 22.29 0.13
CA THR A 169 -24.56 23.08 -1.09
C THR A 169 -26.03 23.31 -1.43
N SER A 170 -26.34 24.01 -2.52
CA SER A 170 -27.70 24.14 -3.04
C SER A 170 -27.95 23.28 -4.28
N VAL A 171 -27.18 22.20 -4.43
CA VAL A 171 -27.30 21.21 -5.52
C VAL A 171 -28.38 20.20 -5.17
N ASP A 172 -29.15 19.76 -6.17
CA ASP A 172 -30.12 18.67 -6.07
C ASP A 172 -29.54 17.43 -6.75
N LEU A 173 -29.45 16.31 -6.04
CA LEU A 173 -28.94 15.02 -6.53
C LEU A 173 -29.99 13.91 -6.40
N SER A 174 -31.24 14.27 -6.11
CA SER A 174 -32.32 13.32 -5.83
C SER A 174 -32.60 12.39 -7.02
N SER A 175 -32.53 12.88 -8.24
CA SER A 175 -32.65 12.08 -9.46
C SER A 175 -31.52 11.04 -9.58
N GLY A 176 -30.28 11.42 -9.28
CA GLY A 176 -29.15 10.49 -9.22
C GLY A 176 -29.34 9.41 -8.16
N GLN A 177 -29.81 9.78 -6.96
CA GLN A 177 -30.15 8.83 -5.89
C GLN A 177 -31.21 7.82 -6.35
N THR A 178 -32.25 8.27 -7.07
CA THR A 178 -33.28 7.39 -7.64
C THR A 178 -32.68 6.36 -8.59
N GLU A 179 -31.86 6.76 -9.56
CA GLU A 179 -31.24 5.85 -10.53
C GLU A 179 -30.33 4.80 -9.87
N ILE A 180 -29.55 5.21 -8.86
CA ILE A 180 -28.69 4.32 -8.07
C ILE A 180 -29.54 3.30 -7.28
N ASN A 181 -30.62 3.76 -6.64
CA ASN A 181 -31.50 2.92 -5.85
C ASN A 181 -32.23 1.89 -6.73
N GLU A 182 -32.76 2.32 -7.87
CA GLU A 182 -33.43 1.43 -8.83
C GLU A 182 -32.47 0.38 -9.41
N THR A 183 -31.25 0.78 -9.77
CA THR A 183 -30.20 -0.14 -10.24
C THR A 183 -29.84 -1.17 -9.16
N THR A 184 -29.67 -0.72 -7.92
CA THR A 184 -29.35 -1.59 -6.78
C THR A 184 -30.49 -2.55 -6.46
N GLU A 185 -31.74 -2.09 -6.51
CA GLU A 185 -32.93 -2.91 -6.28
C GLU A 185 -33.11 -3.97 -7.38
N ASN A 186 -32.87 -3.61 -8.64
CA ASN A 186 -32.91 -4.55 -9.76
C ASN A 186 -31.89 -5.68 -9.59
N ILE A 187 -30.65 -5.32 -9.21
CA ILE A 187 -29.55 -6.28 -9.01
C ILE A 187 -29.84 -7.21 -7.83
N THR A 188 -30.24 -6.66 -6.69
CA THR A 188 -30.52 -7.46 -5.49
C THR A 188 -31.73 -8.37 -5.67
N THR A 189 -32.78 -7.91 -6.37
CA THR A 189 -33.93 -8.75 -6.76
C THR A 189 -33.52 -9.88 -7.69
N THR A 190 -32.71 -9.57 -8.72
CA THR A 190 -32.19 -10.58 -9.65
C THR A 190 -31.34 -11.61 -8.91
N GLN A 191 -30.49 -11.16 -7.99
CA GLN A 191 -29.61 -12.02 -7.23
C GLN A 191 -30.40 -12.97 -6.31
N ALA A 192 -31.47 -12.48 -5.68
CA ALA A 192 -32.35 -13.32 -4.86
C ALA A 192 -32.96 -14.48 -5.65
N VAL A 193 -33.39 -14.23 -6.90
CA VAL A 193 -33.91 -15.27 -7.79
C VAL A 193 -32.82 -16.28 -8.15
N ILE A 194 -31.63 -15.82 -8.55
CA ILE A 194 -30.49 -16.71 -8.88
C ILE A 194 -30.13 -17.59 -7.69
N ARG A 195 -30.11 -17.02 -6.49
CA ARG A 195 -29.84 -17.74 -5.25
C ARG A 195 -30.83 -18.88 -5.03
N GLU A 196 -32.13 -18.61 -5.12
CA GLU A 196 -33.18 -19.60 -4.90
C GLU A 196 -33.18 -20.70 -5.98
N GLU A 197 -32.85 -20.37 -7.23
CA GLU A 197 -32.79 -21.34 -8.32
C GLU A 197 -31.54 -22.23 -8.30
N THR A 198 -30.41 -21.71 -7.83
CA THR A 198 -29.10 -22.37 -7.99
C THR A 198 -28.60 -22.99 -6.68
N LEU A 199 -29.05 -22.48 -5.54
CA LEU A 199 -28.55 -22.84 -4.23
C LEU A 199 -29.68 -23.26 -3.28
N VAL A 200 -29.35 -24.13 -2.34
CA VAL A 200 -30.27 -24.66 -1.34
C VAL A 200 -29.91 -24.06 0.01
N GLY A 201 -30.85 -23.34 0.62
CA GLY A 201 -30.72 -22.83 1.97
C GLY A 201 -30.49 -23.95 2.99
N THR A 202 -29.71 -23.66 4.03
CA THR A 202 -29.43 -24.59 5.11
C THR A 202 -29.72 -23.98 6.46
N THR A 203 -30.00 -24.84 7.44
CA THR A 203 -30.10 -24.49 8.85
C THR A 203 -29.11 -25.34 9.63
N LEU A 204 -28.24 -24.67 10.38
CA LEU A 204 -27.27 -25.24 11.29
C LEU A 204 -27.77 -25.08 12.72
N THR A 205 -27.88 -26.20 13.43
CA THR A 205 -28.12 -26.20 14.88
C THR A 205 -26.89 -26.76 15.59
N VAL A 206 -26.46 -26.13 16.69
CA VAL A 206 -25.30 -26.57 17.47
C VAL A 206 -25.59 -26.42 18.95
N GLN A 207 -25.17 -27.41 19.73
CA GLN A 207 -25.25 -27.42 21.18
C GLN A 207 -23.96 -27.98 21.78
N ALA A 208 -23.57 -27.45 22.94
CA ALA A 208 -22.50 -28.06 23.73
C ALA A 208 -23.06 -29.29 24.44
N ILE A 209 -22.35 -30.42 24.32
CA ILE A 209 -22.63 -31.62 25.12
C ILE A 209 -22.05 -31.42 26.51
N ASP A 210 -20.82 -30.92 26.57
CA ASP A 210 -20.13 -30.59 27.81
C ASP A 210 -20.45 -29.17 28.25
N SER A 211 -20.70 -28.98 29.55
CA SER A 211 -21.01 -27.65 30.11
C SER A 211 -19.77 -26.76 30.25
N THR A 212 -18.58 -27.36 30.26
CA THR A 212 -17.30 -26.67 30.45
C THR A 212 -16.27 -27.06 29.40
N ALA A 213 -15.36 -26.15 29.07
CA ALA A 213 -14.19 -26.43 28.23
C ALA A 213 -12.95 -25.69 28.73
N SER A 214 -11.79 -26.31 28.55
CA SER A 214 -10.47 -25.74 28.82
C SER A 214 -9.47 -26.16 27.74
N PHE A 215 -8.25 -25.63 27.77
CA PHE A 215 -7.26 -26.07 26.79
C PHE A 215 -6.80 -27.51 27.05
N SER A 216 -6.70 -28.01 28.28
CA SER A 216 -6.31 -29.41 28.55
C SER A 216 -7.48 -30.37 28.29
N ASP A 217 -8.69 -29.96 28.67
CA ASP A 217 -9.95 -30.70 28.55
C ASP A 217 -10.94 -29.96 27.63
N PRO A 218 -10.93 -30.20 26.31
CA PRO A 218 -11.85 -29.57 25.35
C PRO A 218 -13.28 -30.01 25.60
N GLY A 219 -14.22 -29.08 25.40
CA GLY A 219 -15.64 -29.44 25.39
C GLY A 219 -16.06 -30.06 24.06
N THR A 220 -16.91 -31.06 24.12
CA THR A 220 -17.55 -31.68 22.96
C THR A 220 -18.79 -30.89 22.58
N VAL A 221 -18.92 -30.58 21.29
CA VAL A 221 -20.10 -29.93 20.71
C VAL A 221 -20.70 -30.86 19.67
N SER A 222 -22.03 -30.91 19.63
CA SER A 222 -22.78 -31.63 18.62
C SER A 222 -23.64 -30.64 17.84
N GLY A 223 -23.70 -30.84 16.53
CA GLY A 223 -24.58 -30.06 15.68
C GLY A 223 -25.20 -30.89 14.57
N GLN A 224 -26.17 -30.31 13.89
CA GLN A 224 -26.83 -30.92 12.75
C GLN A 224 -27.02 -29.88 11.65
N ILE A 225 -26.79 -30.30 10.40
CA ILE A 225 -27.02 -29.46 9.23
C ILE A 225 -28.18 -30.04 8.44
N ARG A 226 -29.18 -29.21 8.17
CA ARG A 226 -30.33 -29.55 7.34
C ARG A 226 -30.50 -28.53 6.23
N THR A 227 -31.12 -28.93 5.14
CA THR A 227 -31.67 -27.98 4.18
C THR A 227 -32.90 -27.30 4.79
N GLU A 228 -33.29 -26.13 4.28
CA GLU A 228 -34.51 -25.44 4.71
C GLU A 228 -35.77 -26.30 4.54
N ASN A 229 -35.76 -27.22 3.57
CA ASN A 229 -36.83 -28.22 3.35
C ASN A 229 -36.79 -29.39 4.34
N GLY A 230 -35.89 -29.36 5.33
CA GLY A 230 -35.77 -30.36 6.40
C GLY A 230 -34.98 -31.62 6.04
N SER A 231 -34.41 -31.70 4.83
CA SER A 231 -33.55 -32.83 4.45
C SER A 231 -32.19 -32.73 5.14
N VAL A 232 -31.63 -33.84 5.61
CA VAL A 232 -30.33 -33.85 6.29
C VAL A 232 -29.18 -33.90 5.28
N ILE A 233 -28.06 -33.27 5.60
CA ILE A 233 -26.81 -33.43 4.84
C ILE A 233 -26.02 -34.58 5.49
N ALA A 234 -26.24 -35.81 5.02
CA ALA A 234 -25.77 -37.03 5.67
C ALA A 234 -24.49 -37.60 5.03
N ASP A 235 -23.63 -38.18 5.86
CA ASP A 235 -22.39 -38.89 5.46
C ASP A 235 -21.35 -38.05 4.69
N GLU A 236 -21.47 -36.72 4.76
CA GLU A 236 -20.66 -35.75 4.02
C GLU A 236 -19.53 -35.18 4.87
N VAL A 237 -18.42 -34.84 4.20
CA VAL A 237 -17.32 -34.09 4.82
C VAL A 237 -17.63 -32.60 4.67
N VAL A 238 -17.79 -31.90 5.78
CA VAL A 238 -18.17 -30.48 5.81
C VAL A 238 -17.13 -29.65 6.55
N GLU A 239 -16.98 -28.41 6.13
CA GLU A 239 -16.15 -27.43 6.81
C GLU A 239 -16.99 -26.57 7.77
N LEU A 240 -16.51 -26.44 9.01
CA LEU A 240 -17.10 -25.63 10.05
C LEU A 240 -16.08 -24.63 10.57
N ARG A 241 -16.50 -23.37 10.71
CA ARG A 241 -15.72 -22.35 11.41
C ARG A 241 -16.27 -22.18 12.82
N ILE A 242 -15.59 -22.76 13.82
CA ILE A 242 -15.93 -22.68 15.24
C ILE A 242 -15.04 -21.63 15.91
N GLY A 243 -15.63 -20.52 16.34
CA GLY A 243 -14.90 -19.32 16.72
C GLY A 243 -14.08 -18.80 15.54
N ASN A 244 -12.76 -18.70 15.73
CA ASN A 244 -11.83 -18.26 14.70
C ASN A 244 -11.11 -19.42 14.00
N ARG A 245 -11.63 -20.65 14.09
CA ARG A 245 -10.91 -21.85 13.64
C ARG A 245 -11.76 -22.67 12.71
N THR A 246 -11.16 -23.04 11.59
CA THR A 246 -11.75 -23.96 10.63
C THR A 246 -11.48 -25.40 11.06
N GLN A 247 -12.52 -26.22 11.02
CA GLN A 247 -12.46 -27.65 11.30
C GLN A 247 -13.23 -28.41 10.22
N THR A 248 -12.66 -29.50 9.76
CA THR A 248 -13.34 -30.45 8.88
C THR A 248 -13.96 -31.55 9.73
N VAL A 249 -15.26 -31.76 9.60
CA VAL A 249 -15.99 -32.83 10.28
C VAL A 249 -16.76 -33.68 9.28
N ARG A 250 -17.11 -34.90 9.65
CA ARG A 250 -18.00 -35.74 8.84
C ARG A 250 -19.36 -35.85 9.51
N THR A 251 -20.42 -35.55 8.78
CA THR A 251 -21.78 -35.79 9.27
C THR A 251 -22.11 -37.28 9.20
N ASP A 252 -22.98 -37.76 10.08
CA ASP A 252 -23.47 -39.13 10.06
C ASP A 252 -24.70 -39.30 9.15
N ALA A 253 -25.28 -40.50 9.12
CA ALA A 253 -26.48 -40.83 8.34
C ALA A 253 -27.72 -39.96 8.70
N SER A 254 -27.70 -39.29 9.85
CA SER A 254 -28.74 -38.36 10.31
C SER A 254 -28.34 -36.88 10.12
N GLY A 255 -27.18 -36.60 9.52
CA GLY A 255 -26.66 -35.25 9.33
C GLY A 255 -26.07 -34.62 10.59
N VAL A 256 -25.87 -35.40 11.65
CA VAL A 256 -25.29 -34.95 12.92
C VAL A 256 -23.77 -35.04 12.84
N PHE A 257 -23.07 -34.07 13.42
CA PHE A 257 -21.63 -34.08 13.59
C PHE A 257 -21.26 -33.83 15.06
N GLU A 258 -20.05 -34.25 15.44
CA GLU A 258 -19.42 -33.88 16.69
C GLU A 258 -18.05 -33.24 16.44
N SER A 259 -17.71 -32.27 17.27
CA SER A 259 -16.44 -31.55 17.19
C SER A 259 -15.94 -31.20 18.60
N GLN A 260 -14.63 -31.01 18.74
CA GLN A 260 -14.01 -30.53 19.97
C GLN A 260 -13.77 -29.02 19.90
N TYR A 261 -14.26 -28.32 20.92
CA TYR A 261 -13.94 -26.93 21.18
C TYR A 261 -12.85 -26.81 22.24
N ARG A 262 -11.64 -26.44 21.81
CA ARG A 262 -10.47 -26.21 22.68
C ARG A 262 -10.18 -24.71 22.80
N PRO A 263 -10.66 -24.02 23.86
CA PRO A 263 -10.45 -22.58 24.02
C PRO A 263 -8.97 -22.24 24.28
N ARG A 264 -8.53 -21.08 23.76
CA ARG A 264 -7.16 -20.56 23.90
C ARG A 264 -7.15 -19.13 24.41
N SER A 265 -7.69 -18.23 23.59
CA SER A 265 -7.79 -16.79 23.83
C SER A 265 -9.19 -16.36 24.27
N ALA A 266 -10.13 -17.31 24.40
CA ALA A 266 -11.48 -17.06 24.89
C ALA A 266 -11.45 -16.54 26.33
N ARG A 267 -12.37 -15.64 26.68
CA ARG A 267 -12.52 -15.15 28.05
C ARG A 267 -13.04 -16.28 28.94
N LEU A 268 -12.80 -16.15 30.25
CA LEU A 268 -13.29 -17.10 31.25
C LEU A 268 -14.79 -16.97 31.50
N GLY A 269 -15.39 -18.05 31.99
CA GLY A 269 -16.82 -18.13 32.30
C GLY A 269 -17.67 -18.44 31.08
N SER A 270 -18.98 -18.21 31.16
CA SER A 270 -19.93 -18.49 30.07
C SER A 270 -19.62 -17.67 28.82
N GLN A 271 -19.26 -18.34 27.73
CA GLN A 271 -18.98 -17.75 26.43
C GLN A 271 -19.99 -18.21 25.39
N SER A 272 -20.46 -17.29 24.55
CA SER A 272 -21.18 -17.60 23.32
C SER A 272 -20.18 -17.73 22.18
N VAL A 273 -20.05 -18.94 21.63
CA VAL A 273 -19.07 -19.28 20.60
C VAL A 273 -19.79 -19.38 19.25
N PRO A 274 -19.41 -18.57 18.25
CA PRO A 274 -20.02 -18.65 16.93
C PRO A 274 -19.55 -19.89 16.18
N VAL A 275 -20.45 -20.50 15.42
CA VAL A 275 -20.20 -21.62 14.53
C VAL A 275 -20.83 -21.31 13.18
N LYS A 276 -20.04 -21.40 12.11
CA LYS A 276 -20.52 -21.22 10.75
C LYS A 276 -20.25 -22.47 9.92
N TYR A 277 -21.27 -22.98 9.25
CA TYR A 277 -21.11 -23.95 8.18
C TYR A 277 -20.58 -23.23 6.94
N VAL A 278 -19.47 -23.73 6.40
CA VAL A 278 -18.79 -23.17 5.22
C VAL A 278 -18.81 -24.23 4.12
N PRO A 279 -19.81 -24.19 3.22
CA PRO A 279 -19.83 -25.06 2.05
C PRO A 279 -18.69 -24.71 1.08
N ASP A 280 -18.23 -25.71 0.34
CA ASP A 280 -17.34 -25.50 -0.81
C ASP A 280 -17.94 -24.53 -1.82
N THR A 281 -17.06 -23.85 -2.59
CA THR A 281 -17.48 -22.82 -3.54
C THR A 281 -18.43 -23.32 -4.64
N ASP A 282 -18.38 -24.60 -4.99
CA ASP A 282 -19.25 -25.24 -5.97
C ASP A 282 -20.33 -26.12 -5.33
N SER A 283 -20.45 -26.11 -4.00
CA SER A 283 -21.53 -26.80 -3.29
C SER A 283 -22.88 -26.18 -3.62
N VAL A 284 -23.93 -27.01 -3.63
CA VAL A 284 -25.32 -26.54 -3.76
C VAL A 284 -25.83 -25.86 -2.49
N TYR A 285 -25.22 -26.10 -1.33
CA TYR A 285 -25.73 -25.64 -0.05
C TYR A 285 -25.26 -24.23 0.30
N LEU A 286 -26.12 -23.38 0.84
CA LEU A 286 -25.72 -22.09 1.40
C LEU A 286 -25.00 -22.26 2.74
N SER A 287 -24.24 -21.25 3.15
CA SER A 287 -23.70 -21.20 4.51
C SER A 287 -24.80 -20.82 5.49
N ASP A 288 -24.69 -21.31 6.72
CA ASP A 288 -25.51 -20.87 7.85
C ASP A 288 -24.64 -20.72 9.09
N ASP A 289 -25.02 -19.82 9.99
CA ASP A 289 -24.28 -19.59 11.23
C ASP A 289 -25.19 -19.55 12.45
N THR A 290 -24.64 -20.02 13.56
CA THR A 290 -25.32 -20.11 14.85
C THR A 290 -24.30 -19.94 15.97
N THR A 291 -24.76 -19.97 17.22
CA THR A 291 -23.89 -19.90 18.39
C THR A 291 -24.26 -20.98 19.39
N PHE A 292 -23.27 -21.53 20.09
CA PHE A 292 -23.50 -22.33 21.29
C PHE A 292 -22.85 -21.67 22.51
N THR A 293 -23.38 -21.99 23.70
CA THR A 293 -22.84 -21.47 24.96
C THR A 293 -22.04 -22.55 25.68
N ILE A 294 -20.87 -22.20 26.21
CA ILE A 294 -20.04 -23.09 27.02
C ILE A 294 -19.27 -22.31 28.09
N ASP A 295 -19.05 -22.89 29.27
CA ASP A 295 -18.28 -22.26 30.34
C ASP A 295 -16.77 -22.53 30.20
N VAL A 296 -15.99 -21.49 29.95
CA VAL A 296 -14.55 -21.60 29.70
C VAL A 296 -13.76 -21.54 30.99
N LYS A 297 -12.93 -22.56 31.23
CA LYS A 297 -11.99 -22.66 32.36
C LYS A 297 -10.57 -22.32 31.93
N GLN A 298 -9.82 -21.74 32.88
CA GLN A 298 -8.42 -21.37 32.67
C GLN A 298 -7.50 -22.58 32.90
N VAL A 299 -6.41 -22.64 32.13
CA VAL A 299 -5.23 -23.47 32.44
C VAL A 299 -3.98 -22.60 32.45
N THR A 300 -3.02 -22.94 33.31
CA THR A 300 -1.71 -22.30 33.34
C THR A 300 -0.75 -23.03 32.39
N PRO A 301 -0.21 -22.38 31.36
CA PRO A 301 0.79 -22.98 30.50
C PRO A 301 2.16 -22.99 31.16
N ASN A 302 3.05 -23.86 30.67
CA ASN A 302 4.49 -23.78 30.89
C ASN A 302 5.13 -23.00 29.73
N ALA A 303 5.91 -21.97 30.04
CA ALA A 303 6.65 -21.20 29.05
C ALA A 303 8.16 -21.27 29.28
N THR A 304 8.90 -21.48 28.19
CA THR A 304 10.36 -21.41 28.18
C THR A 304 10.79 -20.41 27.11
N SER A 305 11.82 -19.62 27.38
CA SER A 305 12.47 -18.76 26.39
C SER A 305 13.92 -19.16 26.17
N ASP A 306 14.46 -18.75 25.02
CA ASP A 306 15.86 -18.88 24.65
C ASP A 306 16.25 -17.67 23.78
N ILE A 307 17.55 -17.33 23.78
CA ILE A 307 18.10 -16.27 22.94
C ILE A 307 19.44 -16.71 22.35
N ALA A 308 19.62 -16.47 21.05
CA ALA A 308 20.86 -16.75 20.35
C ALA A 308 21.26 -15.58 19.43
N PRO A 309 22.49 -15.04 19.53
CA PRO A 309 23.51 -15.35 20.54
C PRO A 309 23.17 -14.76 21.93
N GLY A 310 23.78 -15.31 23.00
CA GLY A 310 23.61 -14.81 24.38
C GLY A 310 24.35 -13.51 24.70
N THR A 311 25.01 -12.90 23.71
CA THR A 311 25.73 -11.63 23.83
C THR A 311 25.51 -10.80 22.57
N VAL A 312 25.08 -9.54 22.73
CA VAL A 312 24.70 -8.66 21.62
C VAL A 312 25.13 -7.21 21.89
N GLY A 313 25.63 -6.50 20.88
CA GLY A 313 25.80 -5.05 20.87
C GLY A 313 24.71 -4.35 20.05
N TYR A 314 24.76 -3.02 19.96
CA TYR A 314 23.84 -2.25 19.12
C TYR A 314 23.87 -2.73 17.67
N GLY A 315 22.68 -2.95 17.10
CA GLY A 315 22.55 -3.37 15.71
C GLY A 315 22.82 -4.86 15.46
N ASP A 316 23.39 -5.60 16.43
CA ASP A 316 23.58 -7.04 16.30
C ASP A 316 22.25 -7.76 16.18
N ARG A 317 22.22 -8.78 15.31
CA ARG A 317 21.04 -9.64 15.15
C ARG A 317 21.00 -10.71 16.23
N PHE A 318 19.81 -10.95 16.76
CA PHE A 318 19.55 -12.10 17.63
C PHE A 318 18.16 -12.68 17.36
N ASP A 319 18.05 -13.97 17.64
CA ASP A 319 16.81 -14.71 17.63
C ASP A 319 16.32 -14.90 19.06
N ALA A 320 15.11 -14.42 19.34
CA ALA A 320 14.41 -14.70 20.59
C ALA A 320 13.35 -15.77 20.31
N THR A 321 13.46 -16.91 20.98
CA THR A 321 12.53 -18.03 20.85
C THR A 321 11.75 -18.24 22.14
N ALA A 322 10.47 -18.54 22.02
CA ALA A 322 9.61 -18.94 23.12
C ALA A 322 8.86 -20.22 22.77
N SER A 323 8.64 -21.07 23.76
CA SER A 323 7.78 -22.25 23.67
C SER A 323 6.72 -22.19 24.76
N VAL A 324 5.45 -22.26 24.36
CA VAL A 324 4.29 -22.24 25.25
C VAL A 324 3.57 -23.58 25.14
N THR A 325 3.53 -24.33 26.23
CA THR A 325 2.98 -25.69 26.27
C THR A 325 2.00 -25.88 27.42
N VAL A 326 1.00 -26.73 27.25
CA VAL A 326 0.14 -27.24 28.32
C VAL A 326 0.19 -28.75 28.23
N GLU A 327 0.61 -29.43 29.31
CA GLU A 327 0.76 -30.89 29.34
C GLU A 327 1.60 -31.43 28.15
N SER A 328 2.67 -30.72 27.79
CA SER A 328 3.55 -31.02 26.64
C SER A 328 2.93 -30.82 25.26
N ARG A 329 1.67 -30.36 25.16
CA ARG A 329 1.05 -29.94 23.89
C ARG A 329 1.35 -28.47 23.63
N GLY A 330 1.91 -28.16 22.47
CA GLY A 330 2.11 -26.80 22.00
C GLY A 330 0.80 -26.02 21.91
N VAL A 331 0.80 -24.79 22.44
CA VAL A 331 -0.34 -23.89 22.37
C VAL A 331 -0.14 -22.93 21.20
N ASP A 332 -0.80 -23.22 20.09
CA ASP A 332 -0.75 -22.43 18.86
C ASP A 332 -1.60 -21.16 18.92
N GLY A 333 -1.26 -20.13 18.13
CA GLY A 333 -2.04 -18.91 18.00
C GLY A 333 -2.05 -18.00 19.24
N VAL A 334 -1.06 -18.14 20.13
CA VAL A 334 -0.92 -17.32 21.35
C VAL A 334 0.10 -16.22 21.10
N PRO A 335 -0.22 -14.93 21.38
CA PRO A 335 0.72 -13.84 21.24
C PRO A 335 1.81 -13.96 22.30
N VAL A 336 3.05 -13.75 21.86
CA VAL A 336 4.23 -13.65 22.71
C VAL A 336 4.89 -12.31 22.45
N GLU A 337 5.17 -11.59 23.52
CA GLU A 337 5.96 -10.36 23.47
C GLU A 337 7.32 -10.62 24.11
N PHE A 338 8.39 -10.23 23.42
CA PHE A 338 9.75 -10.26 23.93
C PHE A 338 10.16 -8.86 24.34
N THR A 339 10.61 -8.73 25.59
CA THR A 339 11.16 -7.47 26.12
C THR A 339 12.57 -7.68 26.64
N VAL A 340 13.41 -6.65 26.55
CA VAL A 340 14.73 -6.61 27.19
C VAL A 340 14.77 -5.38 28.08
N GLY A 341 14.77 -5.59 29.39
CA GLY A 341 14.36 -4.53 30.33
C GLY A 341 12.94 -4.07 30.03
N ASP A 342 12.74 -2.75 29.89
CA ASP A 342 11.44 -2.14 29.58
C ASP A 342 11.19 -1.99 28.06
N THR A 343 12.17 -2.31 27.21
CA THR A 343 12.05 -2.16 25.76
C THR A 343 11.41 -3.42 25.15
N VAL A 344 10.32 -3.25 24.40
CA VAL A 344 9.73 -4.32 23.55
C VAL A 344 10.60 -4.48 22.31
N VAL A 345 11.24 -5.62 22.16
CA VAL A 345 12.15 -5.90 21.04
C VAL A 345 11.49 -6.68 19.91
N ALA A 346 10.42 -7.44 20.22
CA ALA A 346 9.64 -8.16 19.23
C ALA A 346 8.24 -8.57 19.75
N ARG A 347 7.31 -8.74 18.81
CA ARG A 347 5.99 -9.33 19.04
C ARG A 347 5.75 -10.40 17.98
N THR A 348 5.28 -11.56 18.39
CA THR A 348 5.02 -12.70 17.50
C THR A 348 3.88 -13.54 18.04
N THR A 349 3.51 -14.60 17.32
CA THR A 349 2.49 -15.56 17.72
C THR A 349 3.08 -16.97 17.64
N THR A 350 2.72 -17.83 18.59
CA THR A 350 3.11 -19.24 18.56
C THR A 350 2.51 -19.94 17.34
N GLY A 351 3.32 -20.77 16.67
CA GLY A 351 2.86 -21.65 15.60
C GLY A 351 2.22 -22.94 16.13
N PRO A 352 1.91 -23.91 15.24
CA PRO A 352 1.22 -25.17 15.56
C PRO A 352 1.84 -25.97 16.71
N ASN A 353 3.16 -25.91 16.87
CA ASN A 353 3.93 -26.62 17.90
C ASN A 353 4.06 -25.82 19.21
N GLY A 354 3.42 -24.66 19.33
CA GLY A 354 3.53 -23.78 20.50
C GLY A 354 4.80 -22.95 20.56
N THR A 355 5.63 -22.98 19.51
CA THR A 355 6.88 -22.23 19.42
C THR A 355 6.70 -20.94 18.64
N ALA A 356 7.34 -19.87 19.09
CA ALA A 356 7.44 -18.60 18.36
C ALA A 356 8.90 -18.16 18.34
N THR A 357 9.39 -17.71 17.19
CA THR A 357 10.73 -17.13 17.05
C THR A 357 10.62 -15.77 16.42
N ALA A 358 11.40 -14.81 16.91
CA ALA A 358 11.51 -13.48 16.35
C ALA A 358 12.99 -13.13 16.16
N SER A 359 13.36 -12.85 14.91
CA SER A 359 14.68 -12.34 14.54
C SER A 359 14.63 -10.82 14.53
N THR A 360 15.43 -10.17 15.38
CA THR A 360 15.47 -8.72 15.49
C THR A 360 16.89 -8.21 15.69
N ARG A 361 17.08 -6.90 15.74
CA ARG A 361 18.35 -6.26 16.09
C ARG A 361 18.25 -5.61 17.45
N ALA A 362 19.34 -5.65 18.22
CA ALA A 362 19.40 -4.98 19.52
C ALA A 362 19.30 -3.45 19.33
N PRO A 363 18.25 -2.81 19.85
CA PRO A 363 18.07 -1.37 19.71
C PRO A 363 18.96 -0.60 20.70
N ALA A 364 19.19 0.68 20.41
CA ALA A 364 19.94 1.57 21.28
C ALA A 364 19.26 1.78 22.65
N SER A 365 17.94 1.66 22.73
CA SER A 365 17.18 1.90 23.98
C SER A 365 17.33 0.80 25.04
N VAL A 366 18.08 -0.26 24.73
CA VAL A 366 18.44 -1.30 25.70
C VAL A 366 19.79 -0.93 26.28
N ASN A 367 19.85 -0.75 27.60
CA ASN A 367 21.09 -0.44 28.30
C ASN A 367 22.10 -1.61 28.22
N ASP A 368 23.40 -1.31 28.20
CA ASP A 368 24.48 -2.30 28.27
C ASP A 368 24.56 -3.01 29.64
N GLY A 369 25.34 -4.08 29.73
CA GLY A 369 25.52 -4.94 30.90
C GLY A 369 24.68 -6.22 30.88
N GLU A 370 24.58 -6.88 32.04
CA GLU A 370 23.72 -8.06 32.20
C GLU A 370 22.25 -7.66 32.15
N ARG A 371 21.50 -8.26 31.22
CA ARG A 371 20.07 -8.02 31.01
C ARG A 371 19.31 -9.34 30.97
N VAL A 372 17.99 -9.23 31.00
CA VAL A 372 17.08 -10.36 30.91
C VAL A 372 16.12 -10.11 29.76
N VAL A 373 16.01 -11.10 28.89
CA VAL A 373 14.96 -11.18 27.87
C VAL A 373 13.75 -11.85 28.52
N VAL A 374 12.64 -11.14 28.58
CA VAL A 374 11.37 -11.65 29.08
C VAL A 374 10.50 -12.00 27.89
N ALA A 375 10.17 -13.28 27.73
CA ALA A 375 9.12 -13.73 26.84
C ALA A 375 7.82 -13.82 27.63
N ARG A 376 6.83 -12.97 27.33
CA ARG A 376 5.56 -12.91 28.05
C ARG A 376 4.37 -13.21 27.15
N VAL A 377 3.44 -13.99 27.67
CA VAL A 377 2.08 -14.14 27.13
C VAL A 377 1.20 -13.12 27.87
N PRO A 378 0.75 -12.03 27.21
CA PRO A 378 0.08 -10.90 27.86
C PRO A 378 -1.42 -11.16 28.07
N TYR A 379 -1.79 -12.39 28.45
CA TYR A 379 -3.19 -12.77 28.64
C TYR A 379 -3.65 -12.58 30.08
N GLU A 380 -4.80 -11.91 30.21
CA GLU A 380 -5.52 -11.76 31.47
C GLU A 380 -6.93 -12.34 31.34
N ASN A 381 -7.36 -13.14 32.32
CA ASN A 381 -8.70 -13.73 32.34
C ASN A 381 -9.09 -14.42 31.02
N ARG A 382 -8.15 -15.17 30.44
CA ARG A 382 -8.32 -16.00 29.24
C ARG A 382 -8.14 -17.48 29.54
N ALA A 383 -8.62 -18.34 28.65
CA ALA A 383 -8.54 -19.80 28.76
C ALA A 383 -7.10 -20.30 28.95
N ILE A 384 -6.11 -19.67 28.30
CA ILE A 384 -4.70 -19.78 28.64
C ILE A 384 -4.33 -18.62 29.56
N ALA A 385 -3.79 -18.91 30.73
CA ALA A 385 -3.28 -17.89 31.64
C ALA A 385 -2.05 -17.17 31.04
N GLY A 386 -1.88 -15.90 31.40
CA GLY A 386 -0.63 -15.20 31.16
C GLY A 386 0.53 -15.88 31.91
N VAL A 387 1.70 -15.90 31.28
CA VAL A 387 2.93 -16.49 31.81
C VAL A 387 4.11 -15.70 31.26
N GLN A 388 5.23 -15.70 31.98
CA GLN A 388 6.48 -15.15 31.49
C GLN A 388 7.63 -16.13 31.72
N SER A 389 8.63 -16.05 30.85
CA SER A 389 9.89 -16.78 30.95
C SER A 389 11.06 -15.83 30.75
N GLU A 390 12.09 -15.98 31.56
CA GLU A 390 13.22 -15.07 31.65
C GLU A 390 14.50 -15.78 31.21
N THR A 391 15.22 -15.18 30.27
CA THR A 391 16.51 -15.70 29.76
C THR A 391 17.58 -14.62 29.87
N PRO A 392 18.75 -14.89 30.47
CA PRO A 392 19.82 -13.91 30.57
C PRO A 392 20.44 -13.60 29.19
N VAL A 393 20.81 -12.34 28.98
CA VAL A 393 21.57 -11.87 27.82
C VAL A 393 22.58 -10.83 28.27
N VAL A 394 23.77 -10.82 27.68
CA VAL A 394 24.77 -9.77 27.91
C VAL A 394 24.67 -8.75 26.79
N VAL A 395 24.34 -7.50 27.13
CA VAL A 395 24.35 -6.41 26.16
C VAL A 395 25.68 -5.68 26.27
N VAL A 396 26.45 -5.62 25.19
CA VAL A 396 27.77 -4.98 25.21
C VAL A 396 27.65 -3.53 24.78
N GLU A 397 28.34 -2.63 25.48
CA GLU A 397 28.46 -1.25 25.03
C GLU A 397 29.12 -1.21 23.65
N THR A 398 28.45 -0.55 22.70
CA THR A 398 28.94 -0.33 21.34
C THR A 398 29.51 1.07 21.23
N GLN A 399 30.83 1.16 21.05
CA GLN A 399 31.52 2.45 20.97
C GLN A 399 31.01 3.27 19.77
N THR A 400 30.84 4.57 19.98
CA THR A 400 30.38 5.50 18.95
C THR A 400 31.45 6.55 18.60
N THR A 401 31.30 7.11 17.41
CA THR A 401 32.05 8.28 16.93
C THR A 401 31.06 9.35 16.51
N LEU A 402 31.39 10.59 16.84
CA LEU A 402 30.58 11.76 16.52
C LEU A 402 31.43 12.72 15.68
N SER A 403 30.85 13.26 14.62
CA SER A 403 31.43 14.32 13.82
C SER A 403 30.54 15.55 13.88
N VAL A 404 31.14 16.74 13.82
CA VAL A 404 30.41 18.00 13.74
C VAL A 404 31.18 19.00 12.89
N SER A 405 30.45 19.73 12.06
CA SER A 405 30.88 20.87 11.26
C SER A 405 29.91 22.02 11.50
N ALA A 406 30.40 23.26 11.44
CA ALA A 406 29.58 24.44 11.67
C ALA A 406 29.97 25.56 10.71
N SER A 407 28.97 26.25 10.17
CA SER A 407 29.14 27.42 9.29
C SER A 407 28.24 28.56 9.74
N ARG A 408 28.67 29.80 9.55
CA ARG A 408 27.80 30.96 9.82
C ARG A 408 26.71 31.08 8.78
N THR A 409 25.54 31.48 9.22
CA THR A 409 24.40 31.88 8.40
C THR A 409 23.85 33.20 8.91
N ASP A 410 23.01 33.88 8.14
CA ASP A 410 22.39 35.15 8.56
C ASP A 410 21.59 34.97 9.86
N ASP A 411 20.97 33.80 10.03
CA ASP A 411 20.13 33.45 11.19
C ASP A 411 20.87 32.77 12.37
N GLY A 412 22.21 32.62 12.31
CA GLY A 412 22.99 32.02 13.40
C GLY A 412 24.15 31.13 12.95
N ALA A 413 24.29 29.96 13.58
CA ALA A 413 25.30 28.96 13.24
C ALA A 413 24.65 27.65 12.79
N LEU A 414 24.83 27.30 11.51
CA LEU A 414 24.35 26.04 10.95
C LEU A 414 25.31 24.92 11.30
N ALA A 415 24.89 24.01 12.18
CA ALA A 415 25.63 22.83 12.60
C ALA A 415 25.14 21.59 11.84
N ARG A 416 26.09 20.79 11.35
CA ARG A 416 25.85 19.49 10.69
C ARG A 416 26.79 18.45 11.24
N GLY A 417 26.32 17.23 11.40
CA GLY A 417 27.18 16.15 11.88
C GLY A 417 26.58 14.79 11.69
N GLN A 418 27.31 13.78 12.16
CA GLN A 418 26.90 12.38 12.07
C GLN A 418 27.36 11.61 13.31
N LEU A 419 26.47 10.80 13.85
CA LEU A 419 26.72 9.82 14.91
C LEU A 419 26.68 8.42 14.28
N GLN A 420 27.75 7.66 14.49
CA GLN A 420 27.90 6.30 13.97
C GLN A 420 28.66 5.43 14.98
N THR A 421 28.56 4.11 14.87
CA THR A 421 29.42 3.20 15.62
C THR A 421 30.87 3.32 15.13
N VAL A 422 31.85 2.86 15.91
CA VAL A 422 33.25 2.79 15.45
C VAL A 422 33.39 1.89 14.20
N ALA A 423 32.49 0.91 14.02
CA ALA A 423 32.43 0.08 12.82
C ALA A 423 31.84 0.78 11.58
N GLY A 424 31.30 2.00 11.75
CA GLY A 424 30.71 2.80 10.68
C GLY A 424 29.21 2.64 10.52
N ASP A 425 28.52 1.90 11.40
CA ASP A 425 27.07 1.76 11.32
C ASP A 425 26.37 3.05 11.78
N PRO A 426 25.39 3.57 11.03
CA PRO A 426 24.69 4.79 11.40
C PRO A 426 23.84 4.58 12.66
N VAL A 427 23.84 5.57 13.55
CA VAL A 427 23.03 5.56 14.78
C VAL A 427 21.82 6.46 14.62
N ALA A 428 20.66 5.87 14.35
CA ALA A 428 19.44 6.60 14.03
C ALA A 428 18.55 6.95 15.25
N GLY A 429 17.84 8.08 15.15
CA GLY A 429 16.81 8.50 16.11
C GLY A 429 17.35 8.83 17.50
N ARG A 430 18.62 9.21 17.62
CA ARG A 430 19.29 9.47 18.90
C ARG A 430 19.57 10.95 19.14
N PRO A 431 19.38 11.43 20.37
CA PRO A 431 19.53 12.84 20.68
C PRO A 431 21.01 13.23 20.80
N VAL A 432 21.45 14.19 20.00
CA VAL A 432 22.77 14.83 20.10
C VAL A 432 22.58 16.23 20.69
N ARG A 433 23.33 16.51 21.76
CA ARG A 433 23.34 17.81 22.43
C ARG A 433 24.36 18.72 21.73
N LEU A 434 23.91 19.85 21.22
CA LEU A 434 24.73 20.88 20.58
C LEU A 434 24.83 22.11 21.48
N GLN A 435 26.03 22.66 21.63
CA GLN A 435 26.31 23.86 22.40
C GLN A 435 27.24 24.78 21.63
N VAL A 436 26.92 26.08 21.58
CA VAL A 436 27.77 27.11 20.96
C VAL A 436 28.39 28.00 22.05
N GLY A 437 29.71 27.94 22.20
CA GLY A 437 30.47 28.68 23.22
C GLY A 437 29.97 28.38 24.63
N ALA A 438 29.81 29.42 25.44
CA ALA A 438 29.15 29.33 26.75
C ALA A 438 27.61 29.55 26.68
N GLY A 439 27.05 29.57 25.47
CA GLY A 439 25.65 29.89 25.20
C GLY A 439 24.70 28.71 25.35
N GLY A 440 23.54 28.84 24.71
CA GLY A 440 22.44 27.88 24.77
C GLY A 440 22.80 26.48 24.29
N THR A 441 22.09 25.49 24.83
CA THR A 441 22.17 24.09 24.44
C THR A 441 20.92 23.69 23.69
N GLN A 442 21.06 23.01 22.56
CA GLN A 442 19.96 22.50 21.75
C GLN A 442 20.10 21.00 21.57
N LEU A 443 18.97 20.28 21.54
CA LEU A 443 18.93 18.86 21.25
C LEU A 443 18.47 18.66 19.81
N VAL A 444 19.15 17.79 19.07
CA VAL A 444 18.76 17.38 17.72
C VAL A 444 18.76 15.86 17.63
N GLU A 445 17.75 15.27 17.01
CA GLU A 445 17.72 13.83 16.77
C GLU A 445 18.44 13.48 15.46
N THR A 446 19.21 12.40 15.48
CA THR A 446 19.81 11.85 14.26
C THR A 446 18.74 11.22 13.38
N ASN A 447 18.88 11.39 12.06
CA ASN A 447 18.02 10.71 11.09
C ASN A 447 18.44 9.25 10.87
N ARG A 448 17.78 8.54 9.93
CA ARG A 448 18.05 7.13 9.62
C ARG A 448 19.51 6.82 9.25
N ASN A 449 20.24 7.80 8.74
CA ASN A 449 21.65 7.66 8.35
C ASN A 449 22.61 8.13 9.45
N GLY A 450 22.11 8.39 10.66
CA GLY A 450 22.89 8.89 11.78
C GLY A 450 23.26 10.37 11.69
N SER A 451 22.80 11.09 10.65
CA SER A 451 23.14 12.49 10.44
C SER A 451 22.16 13.44 11.13
N PHE A 452 22.62 14.63 11.48
CA PHE A 452 21.79 15.70 12.04
C PHE A 452 22.16 17.06 11.44
N GLN A 453 21.20 17.97 11.39
CA GLN A 453 21.40 19.35 10.95
C GLN A 453 20.49 20.27 11.76
N THR A 454 21.02 21.39 12.25
CA THR A 454 20.21 22.42 12.92
C THR A 454 20.88 23.79 12.88
N VAL A 455 20.10 24.85 13.05
CA VAL A 455 20.59 26.23 13.19
C VAL A 455 20.56 26.58 14.68
N LEU A 456 21.72 26.93 15.22
CA LEU A 456 21.88 27.33 16.61
C LEU A 456 21.82 28.86 16.70
N GLU A 457 20.95 29.37 17.57
CA GLU A 457 20.87 30.80 17.85
C GLU A 457 22.18 31.29 18.47
N TYR A 458 22.83 32.23 17.79
CA TYR A 458 24.13 32.73 18.18
C TYR A 458 24.26 34.21 17.84
N PRO A 459 24.55 35.10 18.83
CA PRO A 459 24.76 36.51 18.54
C PRO A 459 26.01 36.66 17.67
N GLN A 460 25.84 37.24 16.48
CA GLN A 460 26.91 37.50 15.50
C GLN A 460 27.95 38.45 16.09
N ASN A 461 28.90 37.94 16.87
CA ASN A 461 30.12 38.63 17.25
C ASN A 461 31.26 38.20 16.32
N ASN A 462 32.22 39.09 16.10
CA ASN A 462 33.43 38.78 15.30
C ASN A 462 34.44 37.95 16.10
N GLU A 463 33.96 37.06 16.97
CA GLU A 463 34.79 36.20 17.79
C GLU A 463 34.74 34.78 17.24
N THR A 464 35.85 34.06 17.39
CA THR A 464 35.91 32.63 17.12
C THR A 464 35.23 31.90 18.27
N VAL A 465 34.25 31.05 17.98
CA VAL A 465 33.53 30.29 19.01
C VAL A 465 33.50 28.79 18.70
N THR A 466 33.63 27.99 19.75
CA THR A 466 33.58 26.53 19.67
C THR A 466 32.13 26.05 19.65
N VAL A 467 31.80 25.21 18.68
CA VAL A 467 30.57 24.40 18.67
C VAL A 467 30.94 23.01 19.18
N THR A 468 30.30 22.58 20.25
CA THR A 468 30.47 21.25 20.85
C THR A 468 29.23 20.42 20.59
N ALA A 469 29.41 19.24 20.02
CA ALA A 469 28.38 18.21 19.92
C ALA A 469 28.71 17.09 20.92
N THR A 470 27.73 16.67 21.70
CA THR A 470 27.87 15.60 22.69
C THR A 470 26.71 14.62 22.55
N TYR A 471 27.05 13.35 22.34
CA TYR A 471 26.15 12.22 22.54
C TYR A 471 26.47 11.58 23.89
N ASP A 472 25.49 11.61 24.79
CA ASP A 472 25.58 11.03 26.13
C ASP A 472 24.17 10.64 26.57
N GLU A 473 23.88 9.33 26.49
CA GLU A 473 22.57 8.76 26.83
C GLU A 473 22.76 7.61 27.82
N PRO A 474 22.59 7.85 29.14
CA PRO A 474 22.83 6.83 30.17
C PRO A 474 21.92 5.60 30.09
N SER A 475 20.78 5.70 29.40
CA SER A 475 19.84 4.61 29.16
C SER A 475 20.00 4.07 27.72
N SER A 476 21.23 3.68 27.37
CA SER A 476 21.58 3.18 26.05
C SER A 476 22.69 2.12 26.14
N ASN A 477 22.83 1.28 25.12
CA ASN A 477 24.01 0.42 24.94
C ASN A 477 25.06 1.06 24.02
N LEU A 478 24.90 2.34 23.66
CA LEU A 478 25.86 3.08 22.87
C LEU A 478 26.80 3.85 23.78
N GLY A 479 28.11 3.72 23.54
CA GLY A 479 29.12 4.52 24.24
C GLY A 479 28.96 6.00 23.94
N ASN A 480 29.36 6.86 24.86
CA ASN A 480 29.32 8.30 24.68
C ASN A 480 30.30 8.79 23.60
N ALA A 481 30.00 9.93 22.99
CA ALA A 481 30.89 10.55 22.01
C ALA A 481 30.80 12.08 22.09
N THR A 482 31.92 12.77 21.85
CA THR A 482 31.97 14.23 21.83
C THR A 482 32.83 14.68 20.66
N ALA A 483 32.37 15.72 19.96
CA ALA A 483 33.06 16.34 18.85
C ALA A 483 33.03 17.86 19.00
N THR A 484 34.08 18.54 18.57
CA THR A 484 34.16 20.00 18.60
C THR A 484 34.61 20.55 17.26
N THR A 485 34.09 21.72 16.90
CA THR A 485 34.53 22.49 15.74
C THR A 485 34.57 23.98 16.08
N THR A 486 35.36 24.75 15.36
CA THR A 486 35.49 26.20 15.57
C THR A 486 34.79 26.98 14.46
N LEU A 487 33.91 27.89 14.84
CA LEU A 487 33.31 28.89 13.98
C LEU A 487 34.23 30.12 13.94
N ALA A 488 35.05 30.27 12.91
CA ALA A 488 36.04 31.35 12.80
C ALA A 488 35.42 32.74 12.77
N ALA A 489 36.02 33.77 13.39
CA ALA A 489 35.61 35.18 13.33
C ALA A 489 35.26 35.69 11.91
N GLY A 490 34.21 36.51 11.78
CA GLY A 490 33.77 37.03 10.48
C GLY A 490 34.74 38.07 9.95
N ALA A 491 35.27 37.88 8.75
CA ALA A 491 36.02 38.93 8.07
C ALA A 491 35.04 40.05 7.69
N GLY A 492 35.02 41.12 8.49
CA GLY A 492 34.36 42.36 8.10
C GLY A 492 34.85 42.82 6.73
N GLY A 493 33.91 43.22 5.87
CA GLY A 493 34.19 43.70 4.53
C GLY A 493 35.31 44.75 4.50
N GLY A 494 36.47 44.34 4.01
CA GLY A 494 37.60 45.20 3.68
C GLY A 494 37.96 44.95 2.24
N ASN A 495 37.92 46.00 1.42
CA ASN A 495 38.38 46.00 0.03
C ASN A 495 39.74 45.26 -0.09
N PRO A 496 39.94 44.38 -1.08
CA PRO A 496 41.25 43.80 -1.31
C PRO A 496 42.23 44.90 -1.74
N PRO A 497 43.47 44.94 -1.20
CA PRO A 497 44.51 45.75 -1.79
C PRO A 497 44.86 45.18 -3.17
N VAL A 498 44.69 46.02 -4.18
CA VAL A 498 45.18 45.80 -5.53
C VAL A 498 46.71 45.71 -5.53
N GLY A 499 47.23 44.64 -6.12
CA GLY A 499 48.56 44.60 -6.74
C GLY A 499 49.49 43.50 -6.23
N SER A 500 49.62 42.40 -6.98
CA SER A 500 50.84 42.09 -7.74
C SER A 500 50.67 40.74 -8.44
N ASP A 501 50.79 40.74 -9.77
CA ASP A 501 50.80 39.55 -10.62
C ASP A 501 51.82 38.52 -10.15
N SER A 502 51.38 37.28 -9.96
CA SER A 502 52.12 36.05 -10.28
C SER A 502 51.15 34.87 -10.31
N ASP A 503 51.10 34.25 -11.48
CA ASP A 503 50.40 33.03 -11.83
C ASP A 503 50.56 31.87 -10.83
N ARG A 504 49.43 31.16 -10.63
CA ARG A 504 49.28 29.72 -10.31
C ARG A 504 49.58 29.26 -8.87
N ASP A 505 48.76 28.28 -8.49
CA ASP A 505 48.68 27.54 -7.22
C ASP A 505 48.08 28.29 -6.04
N LEU A 506 46.88 27.84 -5.64
CA LEU A 506 46.38 27.69 -4.25
C LEU A 506 44.86 27.45 -4.28
N LEU A 507 44.42 26.33 -4.89
CA LEU A 507 43.09 25.76 -4.66
C LEU A 507 43.15 24.22 -4.60
N ILE A 508 44.25 23.64 -4.10
CA ILE A 508 44.30 22.24 -3.67
C ILE A 508 45.34 22.14 -2.56
N ASP A 509 45.00 22.52 -1.33
CA ASP A 509 45.84 22.12 -0.17
C ASP A 509 45.04 21.89 1.12
N THR A 510 43.80 21.43 1.00
CA THR A 510 43.02 21.02 2.18
C THR A 510 42.11 19.82 1.93
N LEU A 511 42.33 19.07 0.84
CA LEU A 511 41.55 17.87 0.52
C LEU A 511 42.38 16.63 0.19
N VAL A 512 43.69 16.60 0.50
CA VAL A 512 44.56 15.42 0.24
C VAL A 512 45.32 14.95 1.50
N ALA A 513 45.01 15.46 2.69
CA ALA A 513 45.63 14.98 3.94
C ALA A 513 44.87 13.82 4.64
N ILE A 514 43.80 13.27 4.05
CA ILE A 514 43.03 12.16 4.63
C ILE A 514 43.20 10.84 3.86
N LEU A 515 43.94 10.80 2.75
CA LEU A 515 44.04 9.57 1.92
C LEU A 515 45.44 8.98 1.71
N PHE A 516 46.52 9.56 2.25
CA PHE A 516 47.81 8.88 2.34
C PHE A 516 48.44 9.15 3.69
N GLY A 517 48.57 8.09 4.50
CA GLY A 517 49.32 8.14 5.75
C GLY A 517 50.74 8.58 5.49
N SER A 518 51.12 9.71 6.07
CA SER A 518 52.50 10.16 6.13
C SER A 518 53.17 9.54 7.35
N ASP A 519 54.21 8.75 7.08
CA ASP A 519 55.21 8.25 8.03
C ASP A 519 55.66 9.33 9.02
N GLU A 520 55.45 9.07 10.32
CA GLU A 520 56.38 9.51 11.34
C GLU A 520 56.87 8.27 12.12
N ASN A 521 58.16 7.98 11.95
CA ASN A 521 58.89 6.94 12.66
C ASN A 521 58.77 7.10 14.19
N PRO A 522 58.66 5.98 14.92
CA PRO A 522 59.48 5.79 16.10
C PRO A 522 60.46 4.66 15.86
N GLU A 523 61.71 4.89 16.24
CA GLU A 523 62.76 3.88 16.28
C GLU A 523 62.31 2.66 17.09
N VAL A 524 62.17 1.51 16.43
CA VAL A 524 62.29 0.21 17.09
C VAL A 524 62.87 -0.80 16.10
N ALA A 525 64.10 -1.18 16.37
CA ALA A 525 64.85 -2.18 15.64
C ALA A 525 64.23 -3.57 15.79
N PHE A 526 63.74 -4.15 14.69
CA PHE A 526 63.66 -5.60 14.53
C PHE A 526 64.03 -6.00 13.11
N GLY A 527 64.99 -6.92 13.03
CA GLY A 527 65.65 -7.32 11.80
C GLY A 527 64.91 -8.36 10.98
N ASN A 528 65.34 -8.43 9.73
CA ASN A 528 65.52 -9.61 8.87
C ASN A 528 64.36 -10.61 8.72
N GLY A 529 63.85 -10.73 7.49
CA GLY A 529 63.20 -11.95 7.00
C GLY A 529 62.14 -11.69 5.91
N ILE A 530 62.50 -11.50 4.63
CA ILE A 530 62.68 -12.56 3.61
C ILE A 530 61.35 -12.95 2.88
N ILE A 531 61.33 -12.69 1.55
CA ILE A 531 60.58 -13.34 0.44
C ILE A 531 59.07 -13.03 0.34
N GLY A 532 58.45 -12.68 -0.80
CA GLY A 532 58.86 -12.56 -2.21
C GLY A 532 57.67 -12.80 -3.16
N TYR A 533 57.69 -12.16 -4.34
CA TYR A 533 56.93 -12.43 -5.59
C TYR A 533 55.38 -12.36 -5.55
N SER A 534 54.73 -11.32 -6.10
CA SER A 534 54.45 -10.98 -7.52
C SER A 534 53.15 -11.58 -8.08
N TRP A 535 52.52 -10.79 -8.99
CA TRP A 535 51.65 -11.02 -10.17
C TRP A 535 50.31 -11.83 -10.17
N LEU A 536 49.23 -11.06 -10.39
CA LEU A 536 48.19 -11.14 -11.47
C LEU A 536 47.12 -12.27 -11.52
N PRO A 537 45.95 -11.98 -12.14
CA PRO A 537 44.69 -12.72 -12.01
C PRO A 537 44.50 -13.77 -13.12
N VAL A 538 43.76 -14.85 -12.83
CA VAL A 538 43.11 -15.70 -13.86
C VAL A 538 41.79 -16.27 -13.30
N LEU A 539 40.78 -16.21 -14.17
CA LEU A 539 39.48 -16.88 -14.16
C LEU A 539 39.50 -18.36 -13.71
N GLY A 540 38.43 -18.76 -13.03
CA GLY A 540 38.00 -20.16 -12.84
C GLY A 540 36.82 -20.19 -11.86
N GLY A 541 35.59 -20.37 -12.36
CA GLY A 541 34.83 -21.62 -12.19
C GLY A 541 34.24 -21.72 -10.78
N GLY A 542 32.92 -21.60 -10.57
CA GLY A 542 31.96 -22.62 -10.98
C GLY A 542 31.91 -23.75 -9.93
N VAL A 543 30.69 -24.11 -9.49
CA VAL A 543 30.29 -25.05 -8.39
C VAL A 543 29.95 -24.28 -7.10
N ALA A 544 28.72 -24.27 -6.57
CA ALA A 544 27.88 -25.43 -6.29
C ALA A 544 26.37 -25.17 -6.45
N LEU A 545 25.71 -26.12 -7.11
CA LEU A 545 24.27 -26.37 -7.12
C LEU A 545 23.94 -27.45 -6.06
N ALA A 546 22.70 -27.38 -5.56
CA ALA A 546 21.84 -28.46 -5.04
C ALA A 546 21.63 -28.55 -3.51
N VAL A 547 20.36 -28.40 -3.09
CA VAL A 547 19.51 -29.35 -2.31
C VAL A 547 18.41 -28.52 -1.60
N VAL A 548 17.09 -28.78 -1.57
CA VAL A 548 16.12 -29.73 -2.19
C VAL A 548 14.75 -29.09 -1.92
N VAL A 549 13.91 -28.92 -2.95
CA VAL A 549 12.44 -28.88 -2.80
C VAL A 549 11.90 -30.03 -3.65
N GLY A 550 11.55 -31.10 -2.97
CA GLY A 550 10.78 -32.23 -3.47
C GLY A 550 10.12 -32.85 -2.23
N ALA A 551 8.88 -33.30 -2.23
CA ALA A 551 7.95 -33.63 -3.29
C ALA A 551 6.52 -33.44 -2.71
N TRP A 552 5.48 -33.28 -3.53
CA TRP A 552 4.65 -34.43 -3.89
C TRP A 552 3.80 -34.12 -5.13
N PHE A 553 4.21 -34.60 -6.31
CA PHE A 553 3.26 -35.09 -7.33
C PHE A 553 3.97 -35.95 -8.40
N ILE A 554 3.68 -37.25 -8.38
CA ILE A 554 3.98 -38.28 -9.38
C ILE A 554 2.75 -39.21 -9.28
N VAL A 555 2.05 -39.72 -10.30
CA VAL A 555 2.16 -39.75 -11.77
C VAL A 555 0.82 -40.32 -12.29
N SER A 556 0.37 -39.90 -13.48
CA SER A 556 -0.14 -40.74 -14.59
C SER A 556 -0.92 -39.84 -15.56
N ARG A 557 -0.31 -39.28 -16.61
CA ARG A 557 0.11 -39.88 -17.90
C ARG A 557 -1.02 -40.60 -18.67
N ARG A 558 -1.44 -39.92 -19.75
CA ARG A 558 -1.87 -40.40 -21.09
C ARG A 558 -3.26 -41.01 -21.30
N ARG A 559 -4.02 -40.34 -22.19
CA ARG A 559 -4.63 -40.79 -23.49
C ARG A 559 -5.20 -39.51 -24.14
N GLN A 560 -4.67 -38.95 -25.23
CA GLN A 560 -4.61 -39.35 -26.65
C GLN A 560 -5.96 -39.43 -27.38
N SER A 561 -6.01 -38.67 -28.50
CA SER A 561 -6.99 -38.61 -29.62
C SER A 561 -8.12 -37.60 -29.42
N GLN A 562 -8.53 -36.76 -30.38
CA GLN A 562 -8.44 -36.91 -31.84
C GLN A 562 -8.77 -35.58 -32.55
N ASP A 563 -8.10 -35.33 -33.67
CA ASP A 563 -8.40 -34.28 -34.66
C ASP A 563 -9.84 -34.31 -35.15
N VAL A 564 -10.45 -33.13 -35.35
CA VAL A 564 -11.32 -32.89 -36.53
C VAL A 564 -11.20 -31.42 -36.98
N ASN A 565 -10.72 -31.26 -38.21
CA ASN A 565 -10.84 -30.05 -39.03
C ASN A 565 -12.30 -29.62 -39.21
N ALA A 566 -12.57 -28.31 -39.15
CA ALA A 566 -13.66 -27.71 -39.92
C ALA A 566 -13.35 -26.24 -40.23
N THR A 567 -12.84 -26.03 -41.43
CA THR A 567 -12.83 -24.78 -42.18
C THR A 567 -14.25 -24.28 -42.39
N SER A 568 -14.51 -22.98 -42.21
CA SER A 568 -15.57 -22.26 -42.93
C SER A 568 -15.30 -20.76 -42.94
N SER A 569 -14.96 -20.27 -44.14
CA SER A 569 -15.01 -18.87 -44.58
C SER A 569 -16.45 -18.42 -44.77
N VAL A 570 -16.79 -17.17 -44.39
CA VAL A 570 -17.72 -16.23 -45.07
C VAL A 570 -17.36 -14.83 -44.52
N GLU A 571 -16.64 -13.99 -45.25
CA GLU A 571 -17.12 -12.99 -46.23
C GLU A 571 -17.71 -11.73 -45.58
N ALA A 572 -17.02 -10.61 -45.81
CA ALA A 572 -17.33 -9.27 -45.38
C ALA A 572 -18.48 -8.66 -46.19
N THR A 573 -19.20 -7.71 -45.60
CA THR A 573 -19.94 -6.71 -46.37
C THR A 573 -19.84 -5.36 -45.66
N GLU A 574 -19.06 -4.47 -46.24
CA GLU A 574 -19.06 -3.04 -45.99
C GLU A 574 -20.34 -2.39 -46.51
N VAL A 575 -20.86 -1.38 -45.81
CA VAL A 575 -21.67 -0.32 -46.41
C VAL A 575 -21.19 1.03 -45.89
N SER A 576 -20.65 1.82 -46.83
CA SER A 576 -20.27 3.22 -46.69
C SER A 576 -21.44 4.14 -47.04
N MET A 577 -21.67 5.20 -46.26
CA MET A 577 -22.54 6.34 -46.59
C MET A 577 -21.83 7.65 -46.23
N SER A 578 -21.75 8.55 -47.21
CA SER A 578 -21.02 9.82 -47.21
C SER A 578 -21.72 10.96 -46.42
N GLY A 579 -20.92 11.92 -45.93
CA GLY A 579 -21.34 13.09 -45.11
C GLY A 579 -21.92 14.30 -45.87
N PRO A 580 -22.01 15.46 -45.19
CA PRO A 580 -21.25 16.63 -45.68
C PRO A 580 -20.63 17.56 -44.59
N ASP A 581 -19.41 18.01 -44.93
CA ASP A 581 -18.59 19.20 -44.62
C ASP A 581 -18.64 20.03 -43.31
N GLN A 582 -17.47 19.98 -42.65
CA GLN A 582 -16.57 21.04 -42.13
C GLN A 582 -17.09 22.14 -41.18
N ALA A 583 -16.58 22.07 -39.94
CA ALA A 583 -16.17 23.24 -39.16
C ALA A 583 -14.82 22.94 -38.44
N THR A 584 -13.75 23.59 -38.93
CA THR A 584 -12.52 24.03 -38.24
C THR A 584 -11.93 23.18 -37.10
N THR A 585 -10.88 22.43 -37.44
CA THR A 585 -9.88 21.85 -36.53
C THR A 585 -9.04 22.95 -35.84
N PRO A 586 -8.84 22.88 -34.51
CA PRO A 586 -7.61 23.32 -33.88
C PRO A 586 -6.65 22.12 -33.79
N SER A 587 -5.47 22.29 -34.37
CA SER A 587 -4.20 21.58 -34.19
C SER A 587 -4.20 20.24 -33.44
N ASN A 588 -3.85 19.17 -34.16
CA ASN A 588 -3.24 17.96 -33.61
C ASN A 588 -2.05 18.34 -32.71
N ALA A 589 -2.25 18.33 -31.39
CA ALA A 589 -1.18 17.96 -30.48
C ALA A 589 -1.11 16.44 -30.55
N THR A 590 -0.21 15.91 -31.38
CA THR A 590 0.12 14.49 -31.36
C THR A 590 0.51 14.13 -29.94
N SER A 591 -0.26 13.27 -29.27
CA SER A 591 0.12 12.73 -27.96
C SER A 591 1.55 12.21 -28.06
N PRO A 592 2.46 12.59 -27.12
CA PRO A 592 3.86 12.22 -27.22
C PRO A 592 3.99 10.69 -27.30
N THR A 593 4.84 10.22 -28.21
CA THR A 593 5.00 8.78 -28.41
C THR A 593 5.64 8.14 -27.18
N PHE A 594 5.59 6.80 -27.08
CA PHE A 594 6.30 6.08 -26.00
C PHE A 594 7.78 6.47 -25.92
N ALA A 595 8.46 6.62 -27.06
CA ALA A 595 9.86 7.02 -27.09
C ALA A 595 10.04 8.44 -26.52
N ASP A 596 9.22 9.40 -26.97
CA ASP A 596 9.29 10.79 -26.51
C ASP A 596 9.03 10.93 -25.00
N ARG A 597 8.07 10.16 -24.47
CA ARG A 597 7.75 10.18 -23.03
C ARG A 597 8.89 9.62 -22.19
N VAL A 598 9.45 8.48 -22.59
CA VAL A 598 10.50 7.82 -21.81
C VAL A 598 11.81 8.60 -21.87
N ASP A 599 12.19 9.15 -23.02
CA ASP A 599 13.39 9.99 -23.13
C ASP A 599 13.24 11.27 -22.30
N THR A 600 12.04 11.87 -22.27
CA THR A 600 11.75 13.03 -21.39
C THR A 600 11.93 12.68 -19.90
N TYR A 601 11.47 11.51 -19.45
CA TYR A 601 11.62 11.09 -18.06
C TYR A 601 13.07 10.73 -17.69
N LEU A 602 13.80 10.07 -18.60
CA LEU A 602 15.23 9.77 -18.39
C LEU A 602 16.07 11.06 -18.34
N ASP A 603 15.84 12.00 -19.24
CA ASP A 603 16.54 13.30 -19.28
C ASP A 603 16.18 14.19 -18.08
N GLY A 604 14.94 14.06 -17.56
CA GLY A 604 14.45 14.74 -16.37
C GLY A 604 14.91 14.11 -15.04
N GLY A 605 15.55 12.93 -15.08
CA GLY A 605 15.96 12.18 -13.89
C GLY A 605 14.82 11.50 -13.13
N ASP A 606 13.65 11.34 -13.76
CA ASP A 606 12.46 10.70 -13.20
C ASP A 606 12.43 9.21 -13.58
N TYR A 607 13.32 8.46 -12.97
CA TYR A 607 13.59 7.05 -13.31
C TYR A 607 12.41 6.11 -12.97
N ASP A 608 11.60 6.48 -11.97
CA ASP A 608 10.40 5.73 -11.60
C ASP A 608 9.32 5.89 -12.67
N ALA A 609 9.08 7.11 -13.16
CA ALA A 609 8.17 7.36 -14.26
C ALA A 609 8.63 6.66 -15.56
N ALA A 610 9.93 6.65 -15.84
CA ALA A 610 10.50 5.93 -16.98
C ALA A 610 10.25 4.41 -16.89
N ALA A 611 10.42 3.81 -15.71
CA ALA A 611 10.18 2.37 -15.48
C ALA A 611 8.69 2.00 -15.55
N MET A 612 7.80 2.85 -15.02
CA MET A 612 6.35 2.65 -15.11
C MET A 612 5.85 2.67 -16.55
N VAL A 613 6.28 3.66 -17.35
CA VAL A 613 5.90 3.76 -18.76
C VAL A 613 6.48 2.60 -19.59
N ALA A 614 7.70 2.14 -19.29
CA ALA A 614 8.29 0.95 -19.91
C ALA A 614 7.47 -0.32 -19.66
N TYR A 615 6.97 -0.51 -18.44
CA TYR A 615 6.12 -1.65 -18.09
C TYR A 615 4.75 -1.59 -18.75
N THR A 616 4.06 -0.44 -18.78
CA THR A 616 2.75 -0.31 -19.44
C THR A 616 2.80 -0.76 -20.90
N VAL A 617 3.85 -0.40 -21.63
CA VAL A 617 3.99 -0.79 -23.04
C VAL A 617 4.26 -2.29 -23.20
N VAL A 618 5.04 -2.91 -22.31
CA VAL A 618 5.27 -4.36 -22.33
C VAL A 618 3.99 -5.11 -21.94
N HIS A 619 3.24 -4.60 -20.97
CA HIS A 619 1.95 -5.13 -20.57
C HIS A 619 0.95 -5.11 -21.72
N ASP A 620 0.76 -3.97 -22.38
CA ASP A 620 -0.19 -3.83 -23.50
C ASP A 620 0.17 -4.77 -24.67
N GLU A 621 1.46 -4.89 -24.98
CA GLU A 621 1.96 -5.79 -26.02
C GLU A 621 1.69 -7.28 -25.68
N LEU A 622 1.88 -7.68 -24.43
CA LEU A 622 1.67 -9.05 -23.97
C LEU A 622 0.18 -9.38 -23.77
N ALA A 623 -0.63 -8.43 -23.33
CA ALA A 623 -2.08 -8.57 -23.19
C ALA A 623 -2.73 -8.81 -24.56
N VAL A 624 -2.34 -8.05 -25.59
CA VAL A 624 -2.82 -8.21 -26.97
C VAL A 624 -2.37 -9.55 -27.58
N LYS A 625 -1.14 -9.99 -27.32
CA LYS A 625 -0.55 -11.18 -27.97
C LYS A 625 -0.91 -12.51 -27.33
N ASN A 626 -1.09 -12.53 -26.00
CA ASN A 626 -1.26 -13.76 -25.23
C ASN A 626 -2.69 -13.93 -24.66
N GLY A 627 -3.58 -12.93 -24.82
CA GLY A 627 -4.94 -12.99 -24.28
C GLY A 627 -4.98 -13.04 -22.76
N ILE A 628 -4.04 -12.35 -22.12
CA ILE A 628 -3.88 -12.28 -20.66
C ILE A 628 -4.98 -11.36 -20.09
N ASP A 629 -5.61 -11.80 -18.99
CA ASP A 629 -6.69 -11.08 -18.30
C ASP A 629 -6.17 -9.74 -17.72
N GLU A 630 -6.93 -8.65 -17.88
CA GLU A 630 -6.58 -7.30 -17.41
C GLU A 630 -6.36 -7.21 -15.87
N GLY A 631 -6.75 -8.25 -15.12
CA GLY A 631 -6.53 -8.35 -13.67
C GLY A 631 -5.25 -9.08 -13.23
N ALA A 632 -4.38 -9.52 -14.14
CA ALA A 632 -3.16 -10.23 -13.79
C ALA A 632 -2.15 -9.31 -13.08
N THR A 633 -1.59 -9.78 -11.97
CA THR A 633 -0.46 -9.08 -11.32
C THR A 633 0.79 -9.10 -12.22
N HIS A 634 1.71 -8.15 -12.02
CA HIS A 634 2.94 -8.05 -12.84
C HIS A 634 3.82 -9.32 -12.79
N TRP A 635 3.78 -10.07 -11.68
CA TRP A 635 4.42 -11.39 -11.57
C TRP A 635 3.62 -12.52 -12.21
N GLU A 636 2.29 -12.46 -12.19
CA GLU A 636 1.44 -13.40 -12.93
C GLU A 636 1.56 -13.18 -14.45
N LEU A 637 1.78 -11.95 -14.92
CA LEU A 637 2.09 -11.62 -16.31
C LEU A 637 3.37 -12.33 -16.77
N LEU A 638 4.41 -12.34 -15.93
CA LEU A 638 5.66 -13.05 -16.19
C LEU A 638 5.44 -14.58 -16.20
N GLN A 639 4.71 -15.11 -15.22
CA GLN A 639 4.41 -16.55 -15.15
C GLN A 639 3.60 -17.02 -16.36
N GLN A 640 2.53 -16.31 -16.72
CA GLN A 640 1.67 -16.65 -17.86
C GLN A 640 2.41 -16.51 -19.19
N SER A 641 3.28 -15.51 -19.33
CA SER A 641 4.14 -15.37 -20.51
C SER A 641 5.05 -16.60 -20.72
N GLN A 642 5.55 -17.18 -19.62
CA GLN A 642 6.33 -18.43 -19.66
C GLN A 642 5.48 -19.63 -20.09
N GLU A 643 4.25 -19.74 -19.57
CA GLU A 643 3.32 -20.83 -19.89
C GLU A 643 2.81 -20.78 -21.33
N HIS A 644 2.69 -19.57 -21.90
CA HIS A 644 2.31 -19.34 -23.30
C HIS A 644 3.49 -19.44 -24.29
N GLY A 645 4.68 -19.84 -23.82
CA GLY A 645 5.81 -20.23 -24.68
C GLY A 645 6.63 -19.06 -25.22
N VAL A 646 6.68 -17.93 -24.50
CA VAL A 646 7.61 -16.83 -24.82
C VAL A 646 9.06 -17.36 -24.69
N PRO A 647 9.94 -17.10 -25.68
CA PRO A 647 11.32 -17.58 -25.64
C PRO A 647 12.08 -17.09 -24.40
N GLU A 648 12.97 -17.92 -23.86
CA GLU A 648 13.73 -17.66 -22.62
C GLU A 648 14.51 -16.32 -22.66
N GLU A 649 15.00 -15.91 -23.84
CA GLU A 649 15.65 -14.61 -24.02
C GLU A 649 14.67 -13.43 -23.84
N ARG A 650 13.42 -13.55 -24.32
CA ARG A 650 12.38 -12.54 -24.11
C ARG A 650 11.84 -12.56 -22.68
N MET A 651 11.87 -13.71 -22.01
CA MET A 651 11.47 -13.82 -20.61
C MET A 651 12.40 -13.03 -19.68
N ALA A 652 13.71 -13.11 -19.90
CA ALA A 652 14.68 -12.30 -19.15
C ALA A 652 14.52 -10.78 -19.42
N ASP A 653 14.14 -10.42 -20.66
CA ASP A 653 13.84 -9.04 -21.02
C ASP A 653 12.58 -8.53 -20.29
N ILE A 654 11.51 -9.34 -20.18
CA ILE A 654 10.27 -8.99 -19.48
C ILE A 654 10.49 -8.92 -17.96
N GLU A 655 11.22 -9.88 -17.38
CA GLU A 655 11.56 -9.91 -15.95
C GLU A 655 12.29 -8.63 -15.52
N THR A 656 13.26 -8.16 -16.33
CA THR A 656 13.98 -6.91 -16.08
C THR A 656 13.05 -5.69 -16.03
N VAL A 657 12.00 -5.66 -16.85
CA VAL A 657 11.01 -4.57 -16.88
C VAL A 657 10.05 -4.66 -15.68
N VAL A 658 9.64 -5.87 -15.31
CA VAL A 658 8.76 -6.15 -14.18
C VAL A 658 9.42 -5.78 -12.84
N GLU A 659 10.69 -6.14 -12.63
CA GLU A 659 11.43 -5.80 -11.41
C GLU A 659 11.64 -4.29 -11.23
N ALA A 660 11.93 -3.59 -12.34
CA ALA A 660 12.07 -2.13 -12.33
C ALA A 660 10.73 -1.44 -12.03
N PHE A 661 9.63 -1.95 -12.57
CA PHE A 661 8.29 -1.48 -12.25
C PHE A 661 7.90 -1.76 -10.79
N GLU A 662 8.19 -2.95 -10.27
CA GLU A 662 7.88 -3.27 -8.87
C GLU A 662 8.64 -2.33 -7.93
N THR A 663 9.89 -2.03 -8.25
CA THR A 663 10.68 -1.06 -7.50
C THR A 663 10.08 0.35 -7.59
N ALA A 664 9.71 0.82 -8.79
CA ALA A 664 9.11 2.15 -8.98
C ALA A 664 7.74 2.31 -8.30
N ALA A 665 6.90 1.27 -8.33
CA ALA A 665 5.52 1.34 -7.88
C ALA A 665 5.33 0.95 -6.41
N PHE A 666 6.19 0.08 -5.86
CA PHE A 666 5.96 -0.55 -4.56
C PHE A 666 7.15 -0.50 -3.60
N ALA A 667 8.37 -0.18 -4.06
CA ALA A 667 9.51 -0.06 -3.16
C ALA A 667 9.58 1.34 -2.51
N PRO A 668 10.10 1.44 -1.27
CA PRO A 668 10.27 2.72 -0.58
C PRO A 668 11.45 3.56 -1.12
N THR A 669 12.13 3.10 -2.18
CA THR A 669 13.29 3.72 -2.81
C THR A 669 13.10 3.76 -4.31
N SER A 670 13.47 4.87 -4.95
CA SER A 670 13.38 5.03 -6.40
C SER A 670 14.30 4.05 -7.15
N VAL A 671 13.95 3.73 -8.38
CA VAL A 671 14.70 2.87 -9.29
C VAL A 671 16.08 3.49 -9.56
N ASP A 672 17.13 2.68 -9.44
CA ASP A 672 18.49 3.08 -9.83
C ASP A 672 18.53 3.50 -11.31
N PRO A 673 19.26 4.58 -11.68
CA PRO A 673 19.30 5.08 -13.06
C PRO A 673 19.65 3.99 -14.09
N SER A 674 20.67 3.18 -13.80
CA SER A 674 21.10 2.08 -14.66
C SER A 674 20.05 0.96 -14.84
N ARG A 675 19.15 0.78 -13.85
CA ARG A 675 18.05 -0.19 -13.92
C ARG A 675 16.88 0.36 -14.73
N ALA A 676 16.54 1.64 -14.56
CA ALA A 676 15.51 2.30 -15.35
C ALA A 676 15.89 2.34 -16.84
N GLU A 677 17.14 2.72 -17.15
CA GLU A 677 17.65 2.70 -18.53
C GLU A 677 17.62 1.30 -19.14
N ALA A 678 18.01 0.27 -18.36
CA ALA A 678 17.95 -1.12 -18.81
C ALA A 678 16.51 -1.57 -19.10
N ALA A 679 15.55 -1.24 -18.22
CA ALA A 679 14.14 -1.57 -18.40
C ALA A 679 13.55 -0.91 -19.66
N VAL A 680 13.85 0.36 -19.89
CA VAL A 680 13.44 1.09 -21.09
C VAL A 680 13.99 0.44 -22.37
N GLU A 681 15.27 0.06 -22.38
CA GLU A 681 15.90 -0.57 -23.54
C GLU A 681 15.29 -1.95 -23.83
N ARG A 682 14.99 -2.74 -22.79
CA ARG A 682 14.29 -4.03 -22.96
C ARG A 682 12.86 -3.85 -23.45
N ALA A 683 12.12 -2.85 -22.95
CA ALA A 683 10.78 -2.53 -23.43
C ALA A 683 10.77 -2.11 -24.91
N ARG A 684 11.76 -1.30 -25.35
CA ARG A 684 11.96 -0.97 -26.78
C ARG A 684 12.23 -2.21 -27.62
N LYS A 685 13.10 -3.10 -27.15
CA LYS A 685 13.41 -4.37 -27.82
C LYS A 685 12.19 -5.28 -27.93
N ILE A 686 11.32 -5.31 -26.92
CA ILE A 686 10.07 -6.11 -26.93
C ILE A 686 9.09 -5.54 -27.95
N LYS A 687 8.87 -4.22 -27.94
CA LYS A 687 7.97 -3.52 -28.87
C LYS A 687 8.41 -3.65 -30.34
N SER A 688 9.69 -3.45 -30.63
CA SER A 688 10.24 -3.58 -32.00
C SER A 688 10.13 -4.99 -32.57
N ASN A 689 9.89 -5.98 -31.72
CA ASN A 689 9.79 -7.40 -32.03
C ASN A 689 8.35 -7.91 -32.10
N GLY A 690 7.37 -7.01 -31.92
CA GLY A 690 5.92 -7.20 -32.08
C GLY A 690 5.39 -6.79 -33.46
N ASP A 691 6.06 -5.83 -34.10
CA ASP A 691 5.73 -5.29 -35.44
C ASP A 691 6.25 -6.13 -36.64
N GLN A 692 6.62 -7.42 -36.43
CA GLN A 692 7.08 -8.34 -37.49
C GLN A 692 6.13 -9.51 -37.76
#